data_AF-A0A9R1BDN9-F1
#
_entry.id   AF-A0A9R1BDN9-F1
#
_cell.length_a   1.000
_cell.length_b   1.000
_cell.length_c   1.000
_cell.angle_alpha   90.00
_cell.angle_beta   90.00
_cell.angle_gamma   90.00
#
_symmetry.space_group_name_H-M   'P 1'
#
loop_
_entity.id
_entity.type
_entity.pdbx_description
1 polymer ?
#
loop_
_entity_poly.entity_id
_entity_poly.type
_entity_poly.pdbx_seq_one_letter_code
_entity_poly.pdbx_strand_id
1 'polypeptide(L)'
;MCRSAYNMVLHKYGEKLYNGLESTMTWRLKEISKSIEAAQGGLFLEELNAKWMDHNKALQMIRDILMYMDRTYVPTSHRTPVHELGLNLWRDHIIHYPMIHGRLLDTLLDLIHRERMGEVINRGLMRSITKMLMDLGPAVYQDDFEKPFLEVSASFYSGESQEFIECCDCGNYLKKAERRLNEEMERVSHYLDAGSEAKITSVVEKEMIANHMHRLVHMENSGLVNMLIDDKYEDLGRMYTLFRRVPDGLSTIRDMMTSYLRETGKHLVTDPERLKDPVEFVQCLLNEKDKHDKIINVAFGNDKTFQNALNSSFEFFINLNNRSPEFISLYVDDKLRKGLKGATEEDVEGILDKVMMLFRYLQEKDVFEKYYKQHLAKRLLSGKTVSDDAERSMIVKLKTECGYQFTSKLEGMFTDMKTSQDTMQDFYAKKSEELGDGPTLDVHILTTGSWPTQPSPPCSLPPEILAVCEKFRGYYLGTHSGRRLTWQTNMGTADIKATFGKSQKHELNVSTYQMCVLMLFNTSDGLTYKDIEQATEIPSTDLKRCLQSLACVKGKNVLRKEPMSKDISEDDTFYFNDKFTSKLVKVKIGTVVAAKESEPEKQETRQRVEEDRKPQIEAAIVRIMKSRRVLDHNSIVSEVTKQLQARFLPNPVIIKKRIESLIEREFLERDKADRKLYRYLA
;
A
#
# COMPACT_ATOMS: atom_id res chain seq x y z
N MET A 1 -34.61 -0.07 -76.30
CA MET A 1 -33.82 1.09 -75.81
C MET A 1 -32.31 0.83 -75.85
N CYS A 2 -31.79 -0.25 -75.25
CA CYS A 2 -30.33 -0.52 -75.25
C CYS A 2 -29.69 -0.57 -76.65
N ARG A 3 -30.36 -1.19 -77.63
CA ARG A 3 -29.90 -1.23 -79.04
C ARG A 3 -29.86 0.15 -79.70
N SER A 4 -30.78 1.05 -79.33
CA SER A 4 -30.83 2.42 -79.85
C SER A 4 -29.73 3.28 -79.23
N ALA A 5 -29.51 3.18 -77.91
CA ALA A 5 -28.41 3.86 -77.23
C ALA A 5 -27.04 3.39 -77.74
N TYR A 6 -26.87 2.07 -77.94
CA TYR A 6 -25.70 1.47 -78.56
C TYR A 6 -25.41 2.07 -79.95
N ASN A 7 -26.43 2.10 -80.82
CA ASN A 7 -26.27 2.65 -82.17
C ASN A 7 -25.94 4.16 -82.15
N MET A 8 -26.52 4.95 -81.25
CA MET A 8 -26.21 6.38 -81.14
C MET A 8 -24.75 6.64 -80.76
N VAL A 9 -24.20 5.86 -79.83
CA VAL A 9 -22.79 5.97 -79.43
C VAL A 9 -21.87 5.46 -80.55
N LEU A 10 -22.23 4.35 -81.22
CA LEU A 10 -21.50 3.79 -82.35
C LEU A 10 -21.41 4.77 -83.54
N HIS A 11 -22.46 5.56 -83.79
CA HIS A 11 -22.53 6.56 -84.86
C HIS A 11 -22.03 7.96 -84.44
N LYS A 12 -21.18 8.06 -83.41
CA LYS A 12 -20.55 9.32 -82.93
C LYS A 12 -21.52 10.37 -82.36
N TYR A 13 -22.73 10.00 -81.94
CA TYR A 13 -23.69 10.90 -81.27
C TYR A 13 -23.65 10.81 -79.73
N GLY A 14 -22.54 10.34 -79.15
CA GLY A 14 -22.39 10.15 -77.70
C GLY A 14 -22.55 11.44 -76.89
N GLU A 15 -22.03 12.57 -77.37
CA GLU A 15 -22.15 13.87 -76.71
C GLU A 15 -23.59 14.35 -76.61
N LYS A 16 -24.33 14.28 -77.72
CA LYS A 16 -25.74 14.66 -77.76
C LYS A 16 -26.59 13.80 -76.82
N LEU A 17 -26.29 12.50 -76.73
CA LEU A 17 -26.98 11.59 -75.83
C LEU A 17 -26.68 11.90 -74.36
N TYR A 18 -25.41 12.13 -74.01
CA TYR A 18 -24.99 12.45 -72.64
C TYR A 18 -25.59 13.80 -72.17
N ASN A 19 -25.46 14.86 -72.98
CA ASN A 19 -26.00 16.18 -72.62
C ASN A 19 -27.54 16.16 -72.53
N GLY A 20 -28.20 15.39 -73.41
CA GLY A 20 -29.65 15.18 -73.36
C GLY A 20 -30.09 14.46 -72.08
N LEU A 21 -29.33 13.45 -71.65
CA LEU A 21 -29.57 12.74 -70.39
C LEU A 21 -29.44 13.68 -69.19
N GLU A 22 -28.33 14.42 -69.11
CA GLU A 22 -28.06 15.39 -68.06
C GLU A 22 -29.20 16.42 -67.96
N SER A 23 -29.60 17.00 -69.09
CA SER A 23 -30.67 18.00 -69.15
C SER A 23 -32.02 17.43 -68.67
N THR A 24 -32.32 16.19 -69.06
CA THR A 24 -33.57 15.50 -68.68
C THR A 24 -33.58 15.15 -67.18
N MET A 25 -32.47 14.65 -66.64
CA MET A 25 -32.31 14.37 -65.22
C MET A 25 -32.43 15.65 -64.39
N THR A 26 -31.74 16.72 -64.78
CA THR A 26 -31.80 18.02 -64.10
C THR A 26 -33.21 18.59 -64.08
N TRP A 27 -33.93 18.54 -65.21
CA TRP A 27 -35.33 18.98 -65.26
C TRP A 27 -36.21 18.16 -64.31
N ARG A 28 -36.06 16.83 -64.30
CA ARG A 28 -36.83 15.96 -63.41
C ARG A 28 -36.52 16.21 -61.94
N LEU A 29 -35.25 16.41 -61.57
CA LEU A 29 -34.84 16.70 -60.19
C LEU A 29 -35.37 18.03 -59.70
N LYS A 30 -35.46 19.06 -60.55
CA LYS A 30 -36.11 20.34 -60.21
C LYS A 30 -37.62 20.21 -59.95
N GLU A 31 -38.29 19.26 -60.57
CA GLU A 31 -39.70 18.97 -60.26
C GLU A 31 -39.82 18.16 -58.96
N ILE A 32 -38.88 17.25 -58.70
CA ILE A 32 -38.80 16.50 -57.45
C ILE A 32 -38.52 17.44 -56.27
N SER A 33 -37.62 18.42 -56.41
CA SER A 33 -37.30 19.38 -55.34
C SER A 33 -38.53 20.16 -54.88
N LYS A 34 -39.38 20.61 -55.81
CA LYS A 34 -40.66 21.28 -55.48
C LYS A 34 -41.61 20.40 -54.68
N SER A 35 -41.67 19.09 -55.02
CA SER A 35 -42.48 18.11 -54.28
C SER A 35 -42.00 17.94 -52.85
N ILE A 36 -40.68 17.81 -52.67
CA ILE A 36 -40.05 17.67 -51.35
C ILE A 36 -40.20 18.96 -50.53
N GLU A 37 -40.03 20.12 -51.16
CA GLU A 37 -40.22 21.44 -50.54
C GLU A 37 -41.65 21.61 -50.01
N ALA A 38 -42.65 21.15 -50.77
CA ALA A 38 -44.06 21.23 -50.38
C ALA A 38 -44.45 20.32 -49.20
N ALA A 39 -43.68 19.25 -48.92
CA ALA A 39 -43.96 18.33 -47.82
C ALA A 39 -43.73 19.02 -46.46
N GLN A 40 -44.68 18.92 -45.52
CA GLN A 40 -44.64 19.61 -44.22
C GLN A 40 -44.38 18.66 -43.04
N GLY A 41 -43.75 19.17 -41.98
CA GLY A 41 -43.54 18.43 -40.72
C GLY A 41 -42.79 17.10 -40.92
N GLY A 42 -43.23 16.05 -40.20
CA GLY A 42 -42.62 14.71 -40.24
C GLY A 42 -42.68 14.00 -41.60
N LEU A 43 -43.57 14.43 -42.51
CA LEU A 43 -43.69 13.85 -43.85
C LEU A 43 -42.54 14.26 -44.79
N PHE A 44 -41.78 15.30 -44.43
CA PHE A 44 -40.68 15.80 -45.26
C PHE A 44 -39.57 14.75 -45.48
N LEU A 45 -39.11 14.10 -44.40
CA LEU A 45 -38.07 13.07 -44.51
C LEU A 45 -38.60 11.81 -45.21
N GLU A 46 -39.87 11.47 -45.01
CA GLU A 46 -40.50 10.33 -45.68
C GLU A 46 -40.59 10.56 -47.19
N GLU A 47 -41.02 11.74 -47.62
CA GLU A 47 -41.08 12.13 -49.03
C GLU A 47 -39.68 12.20 -49.64
N LEU A 48 -38.71 12.81 -48.96
CA LEU A 48 -37.30 12.86 -49.40
C LEU A 48 -36.74 11.44 -49.60
N ASN A 49 -36.96 10.56 -48.62
CA ASN A 49 -36.51 9.17 -48.69
C ASN A 49 -37.20 8.40 -49.81
N ALA A 50 -38.52 8.56 -49.99
CA ALA A 50 -39.26 7.91 -51.06
C ALA A 50 -38.73 8.35 -52.44
N LYS A 51 -38.54 9.65 -52.66
CA LYS A 51 -37.99 10.18 -53.92
C LYS A 51 -36.55 9.73 -54.16
N TRP A 52 -35.73 9.65 -53.10
CA TRP A 52 -34.38 9.12 -53.21
C TRP A 52 -34.37 7.66 -53.66
N MET A 53 -35.20 6.81 -53.03
CA MET A 53 -35.29 5.39 -53.37
C MET A 53 -35.79 5.19 -54.81
N ASP A 54 -36.75 5.99 -55.26
CA ASP A 54 -37.24 5.96 -56.64
C ASP A 54 -36.19 6.46 -57.63
N HIS A 55 -35.47 7.55 -57.30
CA HIS A 55 -34.37 8.07 -58.12
C HIS A 55 -33.25 7.05 -58.26
N ASN A 56 -32.85 6.39 -57.17
CA ASN A 56 -31.77 5.41 -57.19
C ASN A 56 -32.17 4.16 -58.01
N LYS A 57 -33.41 3.68 -57.89
CA LYS A 57 -33.96 2.61 -58.76
C LYS A 57 -33.94 3.01 -60.23
N ALA A 58 -34.41 4.22 -60.55
CA ALA A 58 -34.41 4.72 -61.92
C ALA A 58 -32.98 4.87 -62.46
N LEU A 59 -32.06 5.37 -61.66
CA LEU A 59 -30.66 5.56 -62.02
C LEU A 59 -29.96 4.23 -62.32
N GLN A 60 -30.24 3.19 -61.55
CA GLN A 60 -29.76 1.83 -61.81
C GLN A 60 -30.24 1.32 -63.17
N MET A 61 -31.54 1.48 -63.49
CA MET A 61 -32.09 1.10 -64.79
C MET A 61 -31.48 1.91 -65.94
N ILE A 62 -31.29 3.22 -65.75
CA ILE A 62 -30.69 4.11 -66.76
C ILE A 62 -29.24 3.70 -67.02
N ARG A 63 -28.46 3.41 -65.97
CA ARG A 63 -27.09 2.91 -66.08
C ARG A 63 -27.04 1.61 -66.89
N ASP A 64 -27.94 0.67 -66.61
CA ASP A 64 -27.97 -0.62 -67.30
C ASP A 64 -28.35 -0.47 -68.79
N ILE A 65 -29.25 0.48 -69.12
CA ILE A 65 -29.60 0.81 -70.50
C ILE A 65 -28.43 1.50 -71.23
N LEU A 66 -27.69 2.37 -70.53
CA LEU A 66 -26.61 3.19 -71.09
C LEU A 66 -25.21 2.61 -70.85
N MET A 67 -25.12 1.33 -70.46
CA MET A 67 -23.85 0.65 -70.13
C MET A 67 -22.79 0.79 -71.23
N TYR A 68 -23.19 0.78 -72.51
CA TYR A 68 -22.25 0.97 -73.61
C TYR A 68 -21.67 2.38 -73.66
N MET A 69 -22.45 3.40 -73.30
CA MET A 69 -22.00 4.80 -73.21
C MET A 69 -20.96 4.95 -72.09
N ASP A 70 -21.21 4.36 -70.91
CA ASP A 70 -20.28 4.36 -69.78
C ASP A 70 -18.96 3.64 -70.10
N ARG A 71 -19.01 2.57 -70.91
CA ARG A 71 -17.81 1.80 -71.27
C ARG A 71 -16.97 2.40 -72.38
N THR A 72 -17.55 3.19 -73.27
CA THR A 72 -16.89 3.62 -74.52
C THR A 72 -16.76 5.13 -74.64
N TYR A 73 -17.85 5.87 -74.48
CA TYR A 73 -17.86 7.32 -74.67
C TYR A 73 -17.32 8.06 -73.44
N VAL A 74 -17.80 7.72 -72.25
CA VAL A 74 -17.43 8.39 -70.98
C VAL A 74 -15.91 8.42 -70.74
N PRO A 75 -15.15 7.32 -70.90
CA PRO A 75 -13.70 7.32 -70.69
C PRO A 75 -12.96 8.13 -71.76
N THR A 76 -13.41 8.06 -73.02
CA THR A 76 -12.79 8.76 -74.16
C THR A 76 -12.97 10.27 -74.07
N SER A 77 -14.07 10.72 -73.47
CA SER A 77 -14.40 12.15 -73.35
C SER A 77 -14.17 12.72 -71.95
N HIS A 78 -13.54 11.97 -71.04
CA HIS A 78 -13.29 12.35 -69.63
C HIS A 78 -14.54 12.89 -68.91
N ARG A 79 -15.71 12.29 -69.18
CA ARG A 79 -16.98 12.66 -68.54
C ARG A 79 -17.20 11.84 -67.26
N THR A 80 -18.13 12.28 -66.43
CA THR A 80 -18.57 11.53 -65.26
C THR A 80 -19.42 10.32 -65.70
N PRO A 81 -19.23 9.12 -65.12
CA PRO A 81 -20.11 7.98 -65.36
C PRO A 81 -21.58 8.31 -65.06
N VAL A 82 -22.52 7.72 -65.80
CA VAL A 82 -23.95 8.06 -65.70
C VAL A 82 -24.50 7.93 -64.28
N HIS A 83 -24.10 6.88 -63.56
CA HIS A 83 -24.51 6.69 -62.18
C HIS A 83 -24.00 7.82 -61.27
N GLU A 84 -22.71 8.16 -61.37
CA GLU A 84 -22.11 9.22 -60.57
C GLU A 84 -22.66 10.60 -60.95
N LEU A 85 -22.96 10.85 -62.23
CA LEU A 85 -23.68 12.05 -62.68
C LEU A 85 -25.03 12.16 -61.98
N GLY A 86 -25.81 11.08 -61.92
CA GLY A 86 -27.11 11.08 -61.25
C GLY A 86 -27.04 11.34 -59.74
N LEU A 87 -25.96 10.93 -59.08
CA LEU A 87 -25.67 11.25 -57.67
C LEU A 87 -25.27 12.72 -57.50
N ASN A 88 -24.36 13.22 -58.34
CA ASN A 88 -23.93 14.63 -58.33
C ASN A 88 -25.11 15.58 -58.57
N LEU A 89 -25.97 15.28 -59.54
CA LEU A 89 -27.17 16.08 -59.81
C LEU A 89 -28.16 16.05 -58.63
N TRP A 90 -28.30 14.91 -57.94
CA TRP A 90 -29.13 14.83 -56.74
C TRP A 90 -28.57 15.70 -55.61
N ARG A 91 -27.25 15.62 -55.37
CA ARG A 91 -26.57 16.49 -54.40
C ARG A 91 -26.84 17.96 -54.71
N ASP A 92 -26.56 18.38 -55.94
CA ASP A 92 -26.56 19.80 -56.31
C ASP A 92 -27.98 20.39 -56.42
N HIS A 93 -28.99 19.59 -56.82
CA HIS A 93 -30.36 20.09 -57.06
C HIS A 93 -31.37 19.72 -55.98
N ILE A 94 -31.08 18.76 -55.10
CA ILE A 94 -31.97 18.38 -53.98
C ILE A 94 -31.32 18.73 -52.65
N ILE A 95 -30.15 18.17 -52.32
CA ILE A 95 -29.55 18.32 -50.99
C ILE A 95 -28.99 19.73 -50.76
N HIS A 96 -28.38 20.32 -51.77
CA HIS A 96 -27.86 21.71 -51.74
C HIS A 96 -28.88 22.74 -52.21
N TYR A 97 -30.13 22.34 -52.42
CA TYR A 97 -31.19 23.30 -52.70
C TYR A 97 -31.49 24.12 -51.43
N PRO A 98 -31.48 25.46 -51.48
CA PRO A 98 -31.50 26.30 -50.28
C PRO A 98 -32.65 26.03 -49.30
N MET A 99 -33.85 25.71 -49.80
CA MET A 99 -35.02 25.45 -48.95
C MET A 99 -35.06 24.03 -48.36
N ILE A 100 -34.26 23.10 -48.91
CA ILE A 100 -34.18 21.71 -48.43
C ILE A 100 -32.97 21.53 -47.53
N HIS A 101 -31.82 22.13 -47.86
CA HIS A 101 -30.56 21.92 -47.16
C HIS A 101 -30.64 22.20 -45.66
N GLY A 102 -30.97 23.44 -45.28
CA GLY A 102 -31.07 23.83 -43.87
C GLY A 102 -32.15 23.05 -43.13
N ARG A 103 -33.31 22.85 -43.77
CA ARG A 103 -34.42 22.08 -43.20
C ARG A 103 -34.06 20.62 -42.95
N LEU A 104 -33.33 19.98 -43.86
CA LEU A 104 -32.85 18.61 -43.71
C LEU A 104 -31.93 18.51 -42.49
N LEU A 105 -30.95 19.40 -42.40
CA LEU A 105 -30.03 19.44 -41.27
C LEU A 105 -30.79 19.64 -39.95
N ASP A 106 -31.63 20.67 -39.85
CA ASP A 106 -32.41 20.98 -38.65
C ASP A 106 -33.30 19.81 -38.23
N THR A 107 -33.94 19.14 -39.19
CA THR A 107 -34.83 17.99 -38.90
C THR A 107 -34.05 16.78 -38.37
N LEU A 108 -32.87 16.50 -38.95
CA LEU A 108 -32.01 15.40 -38.49
C LEU A 108 -31.47 15.67 -37.08
N LEU A 109 -31.04 16.91 -36.81
CA LEU A 109 -30.54 17.31 -35.49
C LEU A 109 -31.65 17.31 -34.44
N ASP A 110 -32.86 17.78 -34.79
CA ASP A 110 -34.04 17.73 -33.91
C ASP A 110 -34.43 16.29 -33.54
N LEU A 111 -34.42 15.37 -34.51
CA LEU A 111 -34.70 13.95 -34.24
C LEU A 111 -33.69 13.35 -33.28
N ILE A 112 -32.40 13.66 -33.44
CA ILE A 112 -31.34 13.22 -32.52
C ILE A 112 -31.55 13.82 -31.13
N HIS A 113 -31.89 15.11 -31.05
CA HIS A 113 -32.17 15.78 -29.78
C HIS A 113 -33.36 15.13 -29.05
N ARG A 114 -34.47 14.91 -29.75
CA ARG A 114 -35.65 14.24 -29.18
C ARG A 114 -35.36 12.82 -28.72
N GLU A 115 -34.55 12.07 -29.46
CA GLU A 115 -34.08 10.75 -29.02
C GLU A 115 -33.23 10.82 -27.74
N ARG A 116 -32.34 11.81 -27.61
CA ARG A 116 -31.57 12.05 -26.37
C ARG A 116 -32.47 12.38 -25.16
N MET A 117 -33.63 13.01 -25.42
CA MET A 117 -34.65 13.30 -24.42
C MET A 117 -35.58 12.12 -24.12
N GLY A 118 -35.37 10.97 -24.79
CA GLY A 118 -36.11 9.72 -24.56
C GLY A 118 -37.30 9.50 -25.48
N GLU A 119 -37.50 10.34 -26.50
CA GLU A 119 -38.54 10.10 -27.51
C GLU A 119 -38.16 8.99 -28.48
N VAL A 120 -39.17 8.23 -28.93
CA VAL A 120 -38.98 7.20 -29.95
C VAL A 120 -38.98 7.85 -31.33
N ILE A 121 -37.87 7.69 -32.05
CA ILE A 121 -37.74 8.15 -33.44
C ILE A 121 -37.72 6.99 -34.43
N ASN A 122 -38.01 7.27 -35.70
CA ASN A 122 -37.87 6.30 -36.78
C ASN A 122 -36.40 6.12 -37.17
N ARG A 123 -35.68 5.25 -36.44
CA ARG A 123 -34.26 4.91 -36.70
C ARG A 123 -34.02 4.36 -38.11
N GLY A 124 -35.02 3.69 -38.71
CA GLY A 124 -34.92 3.17 -40.07
C GLY A 124 -34.88 4.28 -41.12
N LEU A 125 -35.71 5.31 -40.94
CA LEU A 125 -35.70 6.51 -41.78
C LEU A 125 -34.39 7.29 -41.61
N MET A 126 -33.92 7.48 -40.37
CA MET A 126 -32.61 8.10 -40.09
C MET A 126 -31.50 7.37 -40.83
N ARG A 127 -31.43 6.04 -40.71
CA ARG A 127 -30.41 5.22 -41.39
C ARG A 127 -30.46 5.39 -42.91
N SER A 128 -31.66 5.44 -43.49
CA SER A 128 -31.81 5.59 -44.94
C SER A 128 -31.32 6.96 -45.43
N ILE A 129 -31.65 8.02 -44.70
CA ILE A 129 -31.24 9.39 -45.02
C ILE A 129 -29.73 9.59 -44.82
N THR A 130 -29.16 9.12 -43.71
CA THR A 130 -27.71 9.21 -43.49
C THR A 130 -26.94 8.37 -44.50
N LYS A 131 -27.45 7.19 -44.86
CA LYS A 131 -26.88 6.36 -45.94
C LYS A 131 -26.89 7.08 -47.28
N MET A 132 -27.98 7.80 -47.60
CA MET A 132 -28.06 8.66 -48.79
C MET A 132 -26.96 9.73 -48.76
N LEU A 133 -26.79 10.44 -47.64
CA LEU A 133 -25.74 11.47 -47.53
C LEU A 133 -24.33 10.86 -47.75
N MET A 134 -24.08 9.65 -47.25
CA MET A 134 -22.82 8.93 -47.51
C MET A 134 -22.68 8.51 -48.99
N ASP A 135 -23.77 8.08 -49.64
CA ASP A 135 -23.76 7.69 -51.06
C ASP A 135 -23.52 8.86 -52.00
N LEU A 136 -23.90 10.08 -51.60
CA LEU A 136 -23.65 11.32 -52.36
C LEU A 136 -22.22 11.83 -52.24
N GLY A 137 -21.43 11.25 -51.34
CA GLY A 137 -20.00 11.46 -51.20
C GLY A 137 -19.57 11.78 -49.76
N PRO A 138 -18.32 11.49 -49.38
CA PRO A 138 -17.82 11.72 -48.03
C PRO A 138 -17.96 13.18 -47.56
N ALA A 139 -17.73 14.15 -48.46
CA ALA A 139 -17.85 15.57 -48.15
C ALA A 139 -19.29 15.96 -47.78
N VAL A 140 -20.31 15.37 -48.42
CA VAL A 140 -21.71 15.68 -48.13
C VAL A 140 -22.07 15.23 -46.71
N TYR A 141 -21.75 14.00 -46.33
CA TYR A 141 -22.01 13.54 -44.97
C TYR A 141 -21.17 14.31 -43.93
N GLN A 142 -19.87 14.50 -44.19
CA GLN A 142 -18.95 15.09 -43.21
C GLN A 142 -19.17 16.60 -43.02
N ASP A 143 -19.29 17.36 -44.10
CA ASP A 143 -19.38 18.81 -44.05
C ASP A 143 -20.80 19.29 -43.77
N ASP A 144 -21.80 18.69 -44.43
CA ASP A 144 -23.18 19.18 -44.34
C ASP A 144 -23.91 18.66 -43.10
N PHE A 145 -23.47 17.54 -42.52
CA PHE A 145 -24.16 16.91 -41.38
C PHE A 145 -23.25 16.63 -40.19
N GLU A 146 -22.15 15.87 -40.35
CA GLU A 146 -21.34 15.39 -39.22
C GLU A 146 -20.73 16.54 -38.41
N LYS A 147 -20.15 17.54 -39.08
CA LYS A 147 -19.59 18.72 -38.41
C LYS A 147 -20.64 19.48 -37.59
N PRO A 148 -21.78 19.94 -38.15
CA PRO A 148 -22.85 20.54 -37.36
C PRO A 148 -23.39 19.64 -36.24
N PHE A 149 -23.52 18.33 -36.51
CA PHE A 149 -23.94 17.35 -35.50
C PHE A 149 -23.00 17.32 -34.30
N LEU A 150 -21.68 17.30 -34.53
CA LEU A 150 -20.69 17.32 -33.46
C LEU A 150 -20.71 18.64 -32.69
N GLU A 151 -20.87 19.78 -33.37
CA GLU A 151 -20.97 21.11 -32.74
C GLU A 151 -22.20 21.22 -31.82
N VAL A 152 -23.39 20.85 -32.33
CA VAL A 152 -24.63 20.85 -31.53
C VAL A 152 -24.55 19.83 -30.39
N SER A 153 -23.91 18.68 -30.61
CA SER A 153 -23.68 17.70 -29.56
C SER A 153 -22.77 18.22 -28.46
N ALA A 154 -21.72 18.97 -28.81
CA ALA A 154 -20.85 19.61 -27.83
C ALA A 154 -21.63 20.62 -26.98
N SER A 155 -22.45 21.47 -27.60
CA SER A 155 -23.31 22.41 -26.86
C SER A 155 -24.32 21.69 -25.96
N PHE A 156 -24.94 20.61 -26.44
CA PHE A 156 -25.87 19.79 -25.66
C PHE A 156 -25.20 19.22 -24.40
N TYR A 157 -24.06 18.53 -24.56
CA TYR A 157 -23.37 17.90 -23.43
C TYR A 157 -22.71 18.91 -22.50
N SER A 158 -22.30 20.07 -23.00
CA SER A 158 -21.82 21.17 -22.17
C SER A 158 -22.92 21.68 -21.22
N GLY A 159 -24.14 21.88 -21.74
CA GLY A 159 -25.30 22.25 -20.92
C GLY A 159 -25.73 21.17 -19.93
N GLU A 160 -25.90 19.94 -20.41
CA GLU A 160 -26.34 18.81 -19.58
C GLU A 160 -25.33 18.46 -18.47
N SER A 161 -24.03 18.52 -18.78
CA SER A 161 -22.99 18.27 -17.78
C SER A 161 -23.02 19.30 -16.65
N GLN A 162 -23.26 20.58 -16.96
CA GLN A 162 -23.37 21.61 -15.94
C GLN A 162 -24.60 21.41 -15.04
N GLU A 163 -25.77 21.09 -15.63
CA GLU A 163 -26.97 20.77 -14.87
C GLU A 163 -26.75 19.56 -13.94
N PHE A 164 -26.09 18.51 -14.44
CA PHE A 164 -25.82 17.33 -13.62
C PHE A 164 -24.86 17.62 -12.48
N ILE A 165 -23.86 18.49 -12.65
CA ILE A 165 -22.97 18.90 -11.56
C ILE A 165 -23.76 19.62 -10.45
N GLU A 166 -24.76 20.41 -10.79
CA GLU A 166 -25.54 21.20 -9.83
C GLU A 166 -26.58 20.34 -9.08
N CYS A 167 -27.13 19.31 -9.73
CA CYS A 167 -28.29 18.58 -9.20
C CYS A 167 -28.01 17.13 -8.77
N CYS A 168 -26.87 16.53 -9.15
CA CYS A 168 -26.57 15.12 -8.85
C CYS A 168 -25.39 15.03 -7.90
N ASP A 169 -25.33 13.97 -7.08
CA ASP A 169 -24.07 13.53 -6.46
C ASP A 169 -23.10 12.95 -7.51
N CYS A 170 -21.82 12.87 -7.18
CA CYS A 170 -20.78 12.41 -8.11
C CYS A 170 -21.04 10.97 -8.63
N GLY A 171 -21.51 10.04 -7.80
CA GLY A 171 -21.79 8.67 -8.25
C GLY A 171 -22.89 8.62 -9.31
N ASN A 172 -23.98 9.35 -9.08
CA ASN A 172 -25.08 9.49 -10.03
C ASN A 172 -24.68 10.26 -11.30
N TYR A 173 -23.83 11.29 -11.19
CA TYR A 173 -23.24 11.96 -12.34
C TYR A 173 -22.50 10.96 -13.25
N LEU A 174 -21.59 10.17 -12.66
CA LEU A 174 -20.79 9.20 -13.41
C LEU A 174 -21.67 8.15 -14.10
N LYS A 175 -22.74 7.68 -13.43
CA LYS A 175 -23.72 6.76 -14.03
C LYS A 175 -24.40 7.36 -15.26
N LYS A 176 -24.80 8.62 -15.19
CA LYS A 176 -25.42 9.32 -16.32
C LYS A 176 -24.42 9.55 -17.46
N ALA A 177 -23.19 9.94 -17.16
CA ALA A 177 -22.14 10.12 -18.16
C ALA A 177 -21.80 8.80 -18.90
N GLU A 178 -21.66 7.69 -18.15
CA GLU A 178 -21.50 6.35 -18.71
C GLU A 178 -22.67 5.97 -19.63
N ARG A 179 -23.90 6.22 -19.18
CA ARG A 179 -25.09 5.96 -20.00
C ARG A 179 -25.08 6.77 -21.30
N ARG A 180 -24.76 8.07 -21.25
CA ARG A 180 -24.69 8.93 -22.45
C ARG A 180 -23.64 8.46 -23.46
N LEU A 181 -22.48 8.00 -22.98
CA LEU A 181 -21.46 7.40 -23.86
C LEU A 181 -22.01 6.16 -24.60
N ASN A 182 -22.68 5.26 -23.87
CA ASN A 182 -23.24 4.05 -24.47
C ASN A 182 -24.37 4.38 -25.45
N GLU A 183 -25.25 5.34 -25.12
CA GLU A 183 -26.31 5.81 -26.01
C GLU A 183 -25.76 6.39 -27.32
N GLU A 184 -24.66 7.15 -27.31
CA GLU A 184 -24.02 7.66 -28.53
C GLU A 184 -23.36 6.55 -29.36
N MET A 185 -22.69 5.59 -28.71
CA MET A 185 -22.13 4.43 -29.41
C MET A 185 -23.23 3.60 -30.08
N GLU A 186 -24.34 3.35 -29.37
CA GLU A 186 -25.51 2.70 -29.94
C GLU A 186 -26.07 3.52 -31.11
N ARG A 187 -26.22 4.83 -30.96
CA ARG A 187 -26.73 5.71 -32.03
C ARG A 187 -25.91 5.59 -33.30
N VAL A 188 -24.58 5.60 -33.17
CA VAL A 188 -23.69 5.44 -34.32
C VAL A 188 -23.91 4.09 -34.98
N SER A 189 -23.90 3.01 -34.21
CA SER A 189 -24.13 1.65 -34.75
C SER A 189 -25.50 1.49 -35.45
N HIS A 190 -26.51 2.27 -35.03
CA HIS A 190 -27.84 2.18 -35.59
C HIS A 190 -28.00 2.96 -36.89
N TYR A 191 -27.50 4.19 -37.00
CA TYR A 191 -27.81 5.01 -38.16
C TYR A 191 -26.76 6.07 -38.55
N LEU A 192 -25.58 6.14 -37.94
CA LEU A 192 -24.52 7.07 -38.37
C LEU A 192 -23.39 6.32 -39.07
N ASP A 193 -22.46 7.08 -39.67
CA ASP A 193 -21.22 6.50 -40.22
C ASP A 193 -20.33 5.97 -39.09
N ALA A 194 -19.70 4.82 -39.31
CA ALA A 194 -18.80 4.23 -38.32
C ALA A 194 -17.60 5.16 -37.98
N GLY A 195 -17.16 5.98 -38.93
CA GLY A 195 -16.10 6.98 -38.71
C GLY A 195 -16.51 8.13 -37.79
N SER A 196 -17.81 8.29 -37.51
CA SER A 196 -18.31 9.27 -36.55
C SER A 196 -18.15 8.83 -35.09
N GLU A 197 -18.01 7.53 -34.81
CA GLU A 197 -17.99 6.98 -33.43
C GLU A 197 -16.89 7.61 -32.58
N ALA A 198 -15.66 7.62 -33.08
CA ALA A 198 -14.51 8.19 -32.37
C ALA A 198 -14.68 9.71 -32.13
N LYS A 199 -15.29 10.43 -33.08
CA LYS A 199 -15.46 11.88 -33.01
C LYS A 199 -16.53 12.26 -31.99
N ILE A 200 -17.71 11.63 -32.02
CA ILE A 200 -18.77 11.91 -31.04
C ILE A 200 -18.36 11.44 -29.64
N THR A 201 -17.70 10.29 -29.53
CA THR A 201 -17.17 9.80 -28.25
C THR A 201 -16.20 10.82 -27.65
N SER A 202 -15.28 11.38 -28.44
CA SER A 202 -14.36 12.43 -27.98
C SER A 202 -15.09 13.69 -27.51
N VAL A 203 -16.21 14.07 -28.15
CA VAL A 203 -17.04 15.19 -27.69
C VAL A 203 -17.66 14.89 -26.31
N VAL A 204 -18.26 13.72 -26.12
CA VAL A 204 -18.85 13.34 -24.82
C VAL A 204 -17.78 13.24 -23.72
N GLU A 205 -16.65 12.60 -24.02
CA GLU A 205 -15.51 12.49 -23.09
C GLU A 205 -14.98 13.86 -22.68
N LYS A 206 -14.87 14.80 -23.62
CA LYS A 206 -14.43 16.16 -23.33
C LYS A 206 -15.45 16.92 -22.46
N GLU A 207 -16.69 16.99 -22.91
CA GLU A 207 -17.71 17.84 -22.29
C GLU A 207 -18.24 17.27 -20.96
N MET A 208 -18.36 15.95 -20.82
CA MET A 208 -18.88 15.32 -19.60
C MET A 208 -17.80 14.81 -18.64
N ILE A 209 -16.55 14.64 -19.07
CA ILE A 209 -15.49 14.10 -18.18
C ILE A 209 -14.36 15.11 -18.05
N ALA A 210 -13.67 15.44 -19.15
CA ALA A 210 -12.44 16.23 -19.09
C ALA A 210 -12.65 17.61 -18.47
N ASN A 211 -13.70 18.33 -18.89
CA ASN A 211 -13.97 19.70 -18.41
C ASN A 211 -14.33 19.75 -16.91
N HIS A 212 -14.84 18.65 -16.34
CA HIS A 212 -15.35 18.61 -14.97
C HIS A 212 -14.56 17.69 -14.03
N MET A 213 -13.49 17.03 -14.50
CA MET A 213 -12.76 16.00 -13.75
C MET A 213 -12.34 16.45 -12.35
N HIS A 214 -11.80 17.67 -12.23
CA HIS A 214 -11.36 18.21 -10.95
C HIS A 214 -12.55 18.50 -10.03
N ARG A 215 -13.64 19.07 -10.56
CA ARG A 215 -14.86 19.34 -9.78
C ARG A 215 -15.46 18.04 -9.25
N LEU A 216 -15.52 16.98 -10.06
CA LEU A 216 -16.05 15.67 -9.68
C LEU A 216 -15.22 14.98 -8.60
N VAL A 217 -13.89 15.02 -8.72
CA VAL A 217 -12.98 14.44 -7.73
C VAL A 217 -13.06 15.18 -6.39
N HIS A 218 -13.13 16.51 -6.42
CA HIS A 218 -13.19 17.36 -5.22
C HIS A 218 -14.61 17.67 -4.73
N MET A 219 -15.63 17.03 -5.32
CA MET A 219 -17.02 17.33 -5.02
C MET A 219 -17.36 17.10 -3.54
N GLU A 220 -17.96 18.10 -2.91
CA GLU A 220 -18.31 18.03 -1.49
C GLU A 220 -19.28 16.86 -1.22
N ASN A 221 -19.02 16.13 -0.15
CA ASN A 221 -19.83 15.00 0.36
C ASN A 221 -20.07 13.82 -0.59
N SER A 222 -19.59 13.86 -1.84
CA SER A 222 -19.80 12.77 -2.82
C SER A 222 -18.62 12.47 -3.73
N GLY A 223 -17.58 13.32 -3.76
CA GLY A 223 -16.38 13.13 -4.56
C GLY A 223 -15.52 11.94 -4.10
N LEU A 224 -14.32 11.81 -4.70
CA LEU A 224 -13.47 10.62 -4.58
C LEU A 224 -13.21 10.21 -3.13
N VAL A 225 -12.92 11.18 -2.25
CA VAL A 225 -12.60 10.89 -0.84
C VAL A 225 -13.79 10.24 -0.12
N ASN A 226 -15.00 10.73 -0.33
CA ASN A 226 -16.19 10.14 0.29
C ASN A 226 -16.44 8.74 -0.25
N MET A 227 -16.22 8.51 -1.55
CA MET A 227 -16.32 7.18 -2.13
C MET A 227 -15.29 6.19 -1.53
N LEU A 228 -14.07 6.65 -1.22
CA LEU A 228 -13.05 5.85 -0.52
C LEU A 228 -13.42 5.56 0.94
N ILE A 229 -13.98 6.54 1.64
CA ILE A 229 -14.41 6.39 3.05
C ILE A 229 -15.55 5.38 3.14
N ASP A 230 -16.58 5.54 2.31
CA ASP A 230 -17.83 4.76 2.34
C ASP A 230 -17.77 3.42 1.59
N ASP A 231 -16.58 3.01 1.10
CA ASP A 231 -16.39 1.75 0.37
C ASP A 231 -17.31 1.61 -0.88
N LYS A 232 -17.51 2.70 -1.63
CA LYS A 232 -18.36 2.72 -2.84
C LYS A 232 -17.65 2.11 -4.06
N TYR A 233 -17.37 0.80 -4.01
CA TYR A 233 -16.58 0.09 -5.04
C TYR A 233 -17.09 0.25 -6.47
N GLU A 234 -18.42 0.22 -6.69
CA GLU A 234 -19.00 0.37 -8.03
C GLU A 234 -18.78 1.77 -8.60
N ASP A 235 -18.98 2.81 -7.78
CA ASP A 235 -18.80 4.19 -8.22
C ASP A 235 -17.32 4.53 -8.41
N LEU A 236 -16.43 3.98 -7.57
CA LEU A 236 -14.98 4.04 -7.76
C LEU A 236 -14.55 3.38 -9.08
N GLY A 237 -15.10 2.20 -9.38
CA GLY A 237 -14.80 1.49 -10.63
C GLY A 237 -15.28 2.25 -11.87
N ARG A 238 -16.45 2.89 -11.77
CA ARG A 238 -16.96 3.76 -12.84
C ARG A 238 -16.10 5.01 -13.01
N MET A 239 -15.71 5.65 -11.91
CA MET A 239 -14.81 6.81 -11.94
C MET A 239 -13.49 6.44 -12.62
N TYR A 240 -12.87 5.32 -12.23
CA TYR A 240 -11.64 4.83 -12.85
C TYR A 240 -11.80 4.57 -14.36
N THR A 241 -12.87 3.88 -14.76
CA THR A 241 -13.12 3.52 -16.16
C THR A 241 -13.35 4.76 -17.02
N LEU A 242 -14.12 5.74 -16.54
CA LEU A 242 -14.39 6.98 -17.26
C LEU A 242 -13.15 7.87 -17.34
N PHE A 243 -12.41 8.04 -16.24
CA PHE A 243 -11.24 8.92 -16.19
C PHE A 243 -10.05 8.35 -16.97
N ARG A 244 -9.98 7.03 -17.17
CA ARG A 244 -9.00 6.40 -18.08
C ARG A 244 -9.14 6.86 -19.53
N ARG A 245 -10.33 7.33 -19.93
CA ARG A 245 -10.63 7.74 -21.31
C ARG A 245 -10.09 9.13 -21.65
N VAL A 246 -9.77 9.95 -20.64
CA VAL A 246 -9.32 11.33 -20.83
C VAL A 246 -7.85 11.51 -20.41
N PRO A 247 -7.10 12.42 -21.05
CA PRO A 247 -5.78 12.81 -20.59
C PRO A 247 -5.80 13.24 -19.13
N ASP A 248 -4.74 12.91 -18.39
CA ASP A 248 -4.53 13.24 -16.97
C ASP A 248 -5.58 12.70 -15.98
N GLY A 249 -6.66 12.04 -16.42
CA GLY A 249 -7.74 11.59 -15.54
C GLY A 249 -7.27 10.63 -14.45
N LEU A 250 -6.52 9.58 -14.81
CA LEU A 250 -5.98 8.64 -13.81
C LEU A 250 -4.97 9.30 -12.87
N SER A 251 -4.16 10.25 -13.35
CA SER A 251 -3.28 11.02 -12.45
C SER A 251 -4.07 11.85 -11.46
N THR A 252 -5.16 12.51 -11.86
CA THR A 252 -6.01 13.29 -10.94
C THR A 252 -6.58 12.43 -9.82
N ILE A 253 -7.09 11.22 -10.14
CA ILE A 253 -7.60 10.28 -9.12
C ILE A 253 -6.47 9.84 -8.20
N ARG A 254 -5.33 9.41 -8.78
CA ARG A 254 -4.18 8.91 -8.01
C ARG A 254 -3.62 9.98 -7.07
N ASP A 255 -3.48 11.22 -7.54
CA ASP A 255 -2.89 12.30 -6.77
C ASP A 255 -3.83 12.70 -5.62
N MET A 256 -5.15 12.72 -5.85
CA MET A 256 -6.14 12.94 -4.80
C MET A 256 -6.18 11.79 -3.77
N MET A 257 -6.15 10.53 -4.22
CA MET A 257 -6.03 9.36 -3.34
C MET A 257 -4.76 9.41 -2.50
N THR A 258 -3.62 9.79 -3.11
CA THR A 258 -2.34 9.93 -2.42
C THR A 258 -2.40 11.01 -1.35
N SER A 259 -2.99 12.17 -1.67
CA SER A 259 -3.18 13.26 -0.71
C SER A 259 -4.03 12.82 0.49
N TYR A 260 -5.18 12.18 0.22
CA TYR A 260 -6.06 11.63 1.24
C TYR A 260 -5.34 10.60 2.13
N LEU A 261 -4.68 9.60 1.52
CA LEU A 261 -3.95 8.57 2.25
C LEU A 261 -2.87 9.14 3.16
N ARG A 262 -2.13 10.16 2.69
CA ARG A 262 -1.07 10.79 3.47
C ARG A 262 -1.63 11.56 4.66
N GLU A 263 -2.74 12.26 4.50
CA GLU A 263 -3.35 13.01 5.61
C GLU A 263 -3.99 12.07 6.64
N THR A 264 -4.79 11.09 6.19
CA THR A 264 -5.38 10.07 7.07
C THR A 264 -4.30 9.26 7.79
N GLY A 265 -3.27 8.83 7.07
CA GLY A 265 -2.15 8.09 7.64
C GLY A 265 -1.35 8.92 8.65
N LYS A 266 -1.13 10.21 8.38
CA LYS A 266 -0.49 11.14 9.32
C LYS A 266 -1.30 11.27 10.60
N HIS A 267 -2.61 11.45 10.52
CA HIS A 267 -3.48 11.47 11.70
C HIS A 267 -3.37 10.16 12.48
N LEU A 268 -3.43 9.02 11.79
CA LEU A 268 -3.32 7.70 12.42
C LEU A 268 -2.01 7.52 13.18
N VAL A 269 -0.88 7.96 12.62
CA VAL A 269 0.43 7.74 13.25
C VAL A 269 0.81 8.78 14.30
N THR A 270 0.12 9.92 14.37
CA THR A 270 0.41 11.03 15.29
C THR A 270 -0.60 11.19 16.42
N ASP A 271 -1.75 10.52 16.35
CA ASP A 271 -2.82 10.59 17.35
C ASP A 271 -2.36 10.11 18.75
N PRO A 272 -2.31 11.00 19.76
CA PRO A 272 -1.83 10.67 21.10
C PRO A 272 -2.58 9.52 21.77
N GLU A 273 -3.87 9.33 21.49
CA GLU A 273 -4.65 8.23 22.06
C GLU A 273 -4.23 6.89 21.47
N ARG A 274 -4.01 6.82 20.15
CA ARG A 274 -3.52 5.61 19.48
C ARG A 274 -2.09 5.27 19.87
N LEU A 275 -1.26 6.25 20.22
CA LEU A 275 0.11 6.01 20.71
C LEU A 275 0.17 5.33 22.09
N LYS A 276 -0.98 5.23 22.80
CA LYS A 276 -1.06 4.52 24.07
C LYS A 276 -1.03 3.01 23.88
N ASP A 277 -1.58 2.48 22.79
CA ASP A 277 -1.63 1.04 22.51
C ASP A 277 -0.87 0.67 21.22
N PRO A 278 0.37 0.14 21.35
CA PRO A 278 1.18 -0.28 20.20
C PRO A 278 0.52 -1.37 19.35
N VAL A 279 -0.29 -2.25 19.94
CA VAL A 279 -0.90 -3.37 19.22
C VAL A 279 -2.06 -2.88 18.39
N GLU A 280 -2.91 -2.05 18.97
CA GLU A 280 -4.02 -1.39 18.25
C GLU A 280 -3.50 -0.48 17.14
N PHE A 281 -2.44 0.29 17.41
CA PHE A 281 -1.78 1.14 16.41
C PHE A 281 -1.40 0.37 15.14
N VAL A 282 -0.69 -0.75 15.29
CA VAL A 282 -0.26 -1.57 14.15
C VAL A 282 -1.47 -2.24 13.50
N GLN A 283 -2.47 -2.67 14.27
CA GLN A 283 -3.69 -3.25 13.71
C GLN A 283 -4.45 -2.26 12.83
N CYS A 284 -4.56 -0.99 13.24
CA CYS A 284 -5.17 0.05 12.41
C CYS A 284 -4.41 0.26 11.09
N LEU A 285 -3.07 0.27 11.11
CA LEU A 285 -2.25 0.36 9.90
C LEU A 285 -2.53 -0.79 8.92
N LEU A 286 -2.62 -2.02 9.44
CA LEU A 286 -2.93 -3.20 8.64
C LEU A 286 -4.33 -3.12 8.04
N ASN A 287 -5.32 -2.70 8.82
CA ASN A 287 -6.70 -2.56 8.35
C ASN A 287 -6.82 -1.49 7.24
N GLU A 288 -6.15 -0.35 7.41
CA GLU A 288 -6.09 0.69 6.38
C GLU A 288 -5.44 0.18 5.09
N LYS A 289 -4.38 -0.63 5.21
CA LYS A 289 -3.72 -1.22 4.03
C LYS A 289 -4.64 -2.20 3.31
N ASP A 290 -5.25 -3.12 4.06
CA ASP A 290 -6.16 -4.14 3.53
C ASP A 290 -7.36 -3.49 2.82
N LYS A 291 -7.92 -2.41 3.39
CA LYS A 291 -9.02 -1.64 2.78
C LYS A 291 -8.62 -1.10 1.41
N HIS A 292 -7.50 -0.38 1.33
CA HIS A 292 -7.09 0.28 0.10
C HIS A 292 -6.55 -0.69 -0.96
N ASP A 293 -5.91 -1.79 -0.54
CA ASP A 293 -5.57 -2.89 -1.47
C ASP A 293 -6.83 -3.47 -2.10
N LYS A 294 -7.87 -3.72 -1.31
CA LYS A 294 -9.15 -4.22 -1.82
C LYS A 294 -9.77 -3.25 -2.82
N ILE A 295 -9.76 -1.94 -2.53
CA ILE A 295 -10.25 -0.91 -3.46
C ILE A 295 -9.47 -0.97 -4.79
N ILE A 296 -8.14 -1.01 -4.74
CA ILE A 296 -7.32 -1.05 -5.96
C ILE A 296 -7.59 -2.33 -6.77
N ASN A 297 -7.72 -3.47 -6.09
CA ASN A 297 -7.96 -4.76 -6.73
C ASN A 297 -9.34 -4.85 -7.38
N VAL A 298 -10.38 -4.35 -6.70
CA VAL A 298 -11.77 -4.48 -7.16
C VAL A 298 -12.17 -3.35 -8.10
N ALA A 299 -11.85 -2.10 -7.77
CA ALA A 299 -12.33 -0.92 -8.49
C ALA A 299 -11.33 -0.39 -9.53
N PHE A 300 -10.03 -0.45 -9.25
CA PHE A 300 -9.00 0.15 -10.13
C PHE A 300 -8.26 -0.87 -11.00
N GLY A 301 -8.85 -2.05 -11.23
CA GLY A 301 -8.29 -3.05 -12.13
C GLY A 301 -6.90 -3.55 -11.76
N ASN A 302 -6.54 -3.53 -10.47
CA ASN A 302 -5.21 -3.91 -9.97
C ASN A 302 -4.07 -3.06 -10.59
N ASP A 303 -4.31 -1.76 -10.80
CA ASP A 303 -3.36 -0.84 -11.41
C ASP A 303 -2.10 -0.63 -10.55
N LYS A 304 -0.94 -0.98 -11.10
CA LYS A 304 0.36 -0.89 -10.43
C LYS A 304 0.74 0.53 -10.03
N THR A 305 0.29 1.55 -10.77
CA THR A 305 0.59 2.94 -10.44
C THR A 305 -0.12 3.39 -9.16
N PHE A 306 -1.34 2.90 -8.94
CA PHE A 306 -2.10 3.11 -7.69
C PHE A 306 -1.51 2.29 -6.54
N GLN A 307 -1.08 1.05 -6.78
CA GLN A 307 -0.36 0.27 -5.76
C GLN A 307 0.93 0.95 -5.31
N ASN A 308 1.70 1.49 -6.25
CA ASN A 308 2.92 2.23 -5.93
C ASN A 308 2.62 3.52 -5.15
N ALA A 309 1.55 4.24 -5.49
CA ALA A 309 1.10 5.41 -4.76
C ALA A 309 0.66 5.06 -3.32
N LEU A 310 -0.04 3.95 -3.13
CA LEU A 310 -0.41 3.42 -1.81
C LEU A 310 0.85 3.05 -1.00
N ASN A 311 1.76 2.26 -1.58
CA ASN A 311 3.01 1.87 -0.94
C ASN A 311 3.86 3.08 -0.53
N SER A 312 4.01 4.07 -1.43
CA SER A 312 4.75 5.31 -1.16
C SER A 312 4.07 6.16 -0.08
N SER A 313 2.74 6.16 -0.01
CA SER A 313 2.01 6.86 1.05
C SER A 313 2.25 6.22 2.41
N PHE A 314 2.20 4.88 2.49
CA PHE A 314 2.53 4.14 3.72
C PHE A 314 3.97 4.36 4.16
N GLU A 315 4.93 4.31 3.23
CA GLU A 315 6.33 4.63 3.50
C GLU A 315 6.50 6.08 4.00
N PHE A 316 5.73 7.03 3.48
CA PHE A 316 5.77 8.41 3.94
C PHE A 316 5.30 8.55 5.40
N PHE A 317 4.07 8.14 5.71
CA PHE A 317 3.49 8.46 7.02
C PHE A 317 4.00 7.55 8.14
N ILE A 318 4.36 6.28 7.88
CA ILE A 318 4.84 5.38 8.93
C ILE A 318 6.14 5.90 9.57
N ASN A 319 6.96 6.60 8.80
CA ASN A 319 8.24 7.17 9.23
C ASN A 319 8.09 8.57 9.86
N LEU A 320 6.89 9.16 9.90
CA LEU A 320 6.64 10.38 10.68
C LEU A 320 6.64 10.13 12.18
N ASN A 321 6.42 8.88 12.60
CA ASN A 321 6.45 8.47 13.99
C ASN A 321 7.71 7.64 14.29
N ASN A 322 8.60 8.19 15.12
CA ASN A 322 9.84 7.52 15.54
C ASN A 322 9.62 6.28 16.44
N ARG A 323 8.37 5.99 16.85
CA ARG A 323 7.99 4.80 17.61
C ARG A 323 7.44 3.67 16.73
N SER A 324 7.23 3.90 15.44
CA SER A 324 6.75 2.84 14.54
C SER A 324 7.60 1.57 14.58
N PRO A 325 8.96 1.61 14.60
CA PRO A 325 9.78 0.41 14.73
C PRO A 325 9.57 -0.34 16.06
N GLU A 326 9.44 0.40 17.18
CA GLU A 326 9.13 -0.15 18.52
C GLU A 326 7.78 -0.86 18.50
N PHE A 327 6.76 -0.20 17.94
CA PHE A 327 5.37 -0.68 17.94
C PHE A 327 5.19 -1.92 17.09
N ILE A 328 5.81 -1.96 15.91
CA ILE A 328 5.80 -3.16 15.06
C ILE A 328 6.48 -4.32 15.78
N SER A 329 7.60 -4.08 16.48
CA SER A 329 8.26 -5.12 17.27
C SER A 329 7.40 -5.63 18.44
N LEU A 330 6.70 -4.75 19.15
CA LEU A 330 5.75 -5.11 20.21
C LEU A 330 4.54 -5.87 19.69
N TYR A 331 4.03 -5.49 18.51
CA TYR A 331 2.94 -6.22 17.86
C TYR A 331 3.35 -7.66 17.54
N VAL A 332 4.55 -7.86 16.99
CA VAL A 332 5.09 -9.22 16.74
C VAL A 332 5.24 -10.00 18.05
N ASP A 333 5.77 -9.37 19.10
CA ASP A 333 5.90 -10.01 20.42
C ASP A 333 4.54 -10.44 21.00
N ASP A 334 3.50 -9.62 20.87
CA ASP A 334 2.15 -9.98 21.32
C ASP A 334 1.55 -11.13 20.51
N LYS A 335 1.69 -11.09 19.17
CA LYS A 335 1.19 -12.17 18.29
C LYS A 335 1.90 -13.50 18.53
N LEU A 336 3.22 -13.50 18.74
CA LEU A 336 3.98 -14.73 19.03
C LEU A 336 3.78 -15.25 20.47
N ARG A 337 3.33 -14.41 21.41
CA ARG A 337 3.03 -14.86 22.80
C ARG A 337 1.59 -15.33 22.99
N LYS A 338 0.62 -14.64 22.39
CA LYS A 338 -0.82 -14.87 22.63
C LYS A 338 -1.57 -15.24 21.36
N GLY A 339 -1.21 -14.64 20.23
CA GLY A 339 -1.91 -14.79 18.95
C GLY A 339 -1.85 -16.20 18.35
N LEU A 340 -0.91 -17.03 18.81
CA LEU A 340 -0.76 -18.43 18.36
C LEU A 340 -1.73 -19.41 19.04
N LYS A 341 -2.46 -19.01 20.09
CA LYS A 341 -3.39 -19.91 20.79
C LYS A 341 -4.63 -20.19 19.95
N GLY A 342 -4.64 -21.34 19.28
CA GLY A 342 -5.76 -21.80 18.45
C GLY A 342 -5.73 -21.30 17.00
N ALA A 343 -4.65 -20.64 16.58
CA ALA A 343 -4.42 -20.26 15.19
C ALA A 343 -3.79 -21.41 14.40
N THR A 344 -4.10 -21.52 13.10
CA THR A 344 -3.42 -22.47 12.21
C THR A 344 -2.04 -21.93 11.80
N GLU A 345 -1.13 -22.79 11.36
CA GLU A 345 0.18 -22.34 10.84
C GLU A 345 0.04 -21.36 9.66
N GLU A 346 -0.99 -21.53 8.83
CA GLU A 346 -1.28 -20.64 7.69
C GLU A 346 -1.73 -19.24 8.16
N ASP A 347 -2.58 -19.15 9.19
CA ASP A 347 -2.98 -17.87 9.79
C ASP A 347 -1.77 -17.10 10.34
N VAL A 348 -0.85 -17.84 10.97
CA VAL A 348 0.37 -17.28 11.56
C VAL A 348 1.26 -16.72 10.48
N GLU A 349 1.48 -17.47 9.41
CA GLU A 349 2.30 -17.04 8.29
C GLU A 349 1.71 -15.79 7.61
N GLY A 350 0.39 -15.74 7.42
CA GLY A 350 -0.30 -14.56 6.90
C GLY A 350 -0.14 -13.32 7.78
N ILE A 351 -0.15 -13.47 9.12
CA ILE A 351 0.14 -12.36 10.04
C ILE A 351 1.60 -11.90 9.90
N LEU A 352 2.55 -12.83 9.82
CA LEU A 352 3.96 -12.50 9.68
C LEU A 352 4.22 -11.77 8.35
N ASP A 353 3.59 -12.17 7.25
CA ASP A 353 3.71 -11.50 5.95
C ASP A 353 3.17 -10.07 5.97
N LYS A 354 2.02 -9.86 6.63
CA LYS A 354 1.46 -8.51 6.83
C LYS A 354 2.39 -7.62 7.65
N VAL A 355 3.00 -8.16 8.70
CA VAL A 355 4.00 -7.39 9.47
C VAL A 355 5.24 -7.07 8.64
N MET A 356 5.73 -8.05 7.86
CA MET A 356 6.89 -7.85 7.01
C MET A 356 6.63 -6.80 5.93
N MET A 357 5.41 -6.70 5.42
CA MET A 357 4.99 -5.61 4.54
C MET A 357 5.18 -4.24 5.21
N LEU A 358 4.73 -4.04 6.46
CA LEU A 358 4.97 -2.79 7.20
C LEU A 358 6.45 -2.56 7.50
N PHE A 359 7.20 -3.62 7.82
CA PHE A 359 8.64 -3.55 8.07
C PHE A 359 9.41 -3.04 6.85
N ARG A 360 9.01 -3.41 5.63
CA ARG A 360 9.65 -2.91 4.40
C ARG A 360 9.57 -1.38 4.29
N TYR A 361 8.46 -0.79 4.72
CA TYR A 361 8.23 0.65 4.71
C TYR A 361 9.04 1.42 5.76
N LEU A 362 9.64 0.75 6.75
CA LEU A 362 10.46 1.42 7.77
C LEU A 362 11.80 1.89 7.17
N GLN A 363 12.18 3.13 7.48
CA GLN A 363 13.53 3.64 7.21
C GLN A 363 14.52 3.22 8.29
N GLU A 364 14.13 3.21 9.56
CA GLU A 364 14.98 2.86 10.71
C GLU A 364 14.82 1.38 11.13
N LYS A 365 15.24 0.46 10.25
CA LYS A 365 15.13 -1.00 10.48
C LYS A 365 16.05 -1.50 11.60
N ASP A 366 17.16 -0.82 11.86
CA ASP A 366 18.07 -1.12 12.97
C ASP A 366 17.46 -0.84 14.36
N VAL A 367 16.59 0.16 14.46
CA VAL A 367 15.80 0.42 15.67
C VAL A 367 14.83 -0.75 15.92
N PHE A 368 14.14 -1.22 14.87
CA PHE A 368 13.32 -2.43 14.96
C PHE A 368 14.14 -3.63 15.41
N GLU A 369 15.31 -3.87 14.81
CA GLU A 369 16.22 -4.97 15.15
C GLU A 369 16.53 -4.98 16.65
N LYS A 370 16.84 -3.82 17.24
CA LYS A 370 17.19 -3.67 18.65
C LYS A 370 16.03 -4.10 19.56
N TYR A 371 14.83 -3.56 19.33
CA TYR A 371 13.64 -3.92 20.10
C TYR A 371 13.25 -5.38 19.89
N TYR A 372 13.28 -5.86 18.64
CA TYR A 372 12.96 -7.25 18.32
C TYR A 372 13.90 -8.22 19.03
N LYS A 373 15.21 -7.93 19.03
CA LYS A 373 16.22 -8.70 19.74
C LYS A 373 15.96 -8.75 21.26
N GLN A 374 15.57 -7.62 21.87
CA GLN A 374 15.21 -7.59 23.30
C GLN A 374 13.96 -8.43 23.60
N HIS A 375 12.93 -8.32 22.75
CA HIS A 375 11.70 -9.08 22.91
C HIS A 375 11.92 -10.59 22.72
N LEU A 376 12.68 -10.98 21.68
CA LEU A 376 13.07 -12.36 21.43
C LEU A 376 13.85 -12.93 22.62
N ALA A 377 14.83 -12.19 23.16
CA ALA A 377 15.60 -12.64 24.32
C ALA A 377 14.70 -12.93 25.53
N LYS A 378 13.73 -12.04 25.80
CA LYS A 378 12.74 -12.24 26.88
C LYS A 378 11.87 -13.47 26.62
N ARG A 379 11.45 -13.73 25.38
CA ARG A 379 10.62 -14.91 25.04
C ARG A 379 11.40 -16.22 25.22
N LEU A 380 12.63 -16.28 24.70
CA LEU A 380 13.51 -17.46 24.82
C LEU A 380 13.84 -17.77 26.29
N LEU A 381 14.30 -16.78 27.06
CA LEU A 381 14.74 -17.01 28.44
C LEU A 381 13.60 -17.22 29.43
N SER A 382 12.38 -16.73 29.14
CA SER A 382 11.23 -16.96 30.02
C SER A 382 10.51 -18.28 29.76
N GLY A 383 10.96 -19.08 28.78
CA GLY A 383 10.30 -20.34 28.39
C GLY A 383 8.88 -20.13 27.86
N LYS A 384 8.58 -18.94 27.32
CA LYS A 384 7.24 -18.55 26.83
C LYS A 384 7.12 -18.57 25.31
N THR A 385 8.02 -19.24 24.60
CA THR A 385 7.85 -19.46 23.16
C THR A 385 6.67 -20.40 22.93
N VAL A 386 5.72 -19.98 22.10
CA VAL A 386 4.53 -20.80 21.77
C VAL A 386 4.83 -21.73 20.60
N SER A 387 5.64 -21.28 19.63
CA SER A 387 6.13 -22.09 18.51
C SER A 387 7.52 -21.64 18.10
N ASP A 388 8.49 -22.55 18.17
CA ASP A 388 9.85 -22.31 17.69
C ASP A 388 9.91 -22.15 16.17
N ASP A 389 9.02 -22.82 15.44
CA ASP A 389 8.94 -22.74 13.98
C ASP A 389 8.46 -21.36 13.52
N ALA A 390 7.48 -20.78 14.21
CA ALA A 390 7.01 -19.42 13.93
C ALA A 390 8.12 -18.36 14.15
N GLU A 391 8.92 -18.52 15.22
CA GLU A 391 10.06 -17.63 15.49
C GLU A 391 11.14 -17.77 14.40
N ARG A 392 11.43 -19.01 13.97
CA ARG A 392 12.37 -19.28 12.88
C ARG A 392 11.87 -18.72 11.55
N SER A 393 10.58 -18.86 11.23
CA SER A 393 9.96 -18.27 10.03
C SER A 393 10.17 -16.76 10.00
N MET A 394 9.89 -16.07 11.12
CA MET A 394 10.09 -14.63 11.22
C MET A 394 11.56 -14.22 10.97
N ILE A 395 12.53 -14.96 11.53
CA ILE A 395 13.95 -14.70 11.28
C ILE A 395 14.32 -14.91 9.81
N VAL A 396 13.79 -15.95 9.16
CA VAL A 396 14.02 -16.19 7.72
C VAL A 396 13.48 -15.03 6.90
N LYS A 397 12.28 -14.52 7.19
CA LYS A 397 11.72 -13.35 6.50
C LYS A 397 12.59 -12.11 6.69
N LEU A 398 13.06 -11.83 7.91
CA LEU A 398 13.99 -10.72 8.18
C LEU A 398 15.32 -10.88 7.43
N LYS A 399 15.82 -12.11 7.30
CA LYS A 399 17.05 -12.43 6.55
C LYS A 399 16.88 -12.19 5.06
N THR A 400 15.73 -12.53 4.48
CA THR A 400 15.42 -12.26 3.07
C THR A 400 15.42 -10.76 2.78
N GLU A 401 14.84 -9.95 3.66
CA GLU A 401 14.74 -8.50 3.46
C GLU A 401 16.05 -7.74 3.73
N CYS A 402 16.78 -8.09 4.81
CA CYS A 402 17.94 -7.31 5.29
C CYS A 402 19.29 -8.03 5.16
N GLY A 403 19.29 -9.30 4.75
CA GLY A 403 20.48 -10.13 4.62
C GLY A 403 20.97 -10.75 5.93
N TYR A 404 21.95 -11.65 5.80
CA TYR A 404 22.49 -12.46 6.91
C TYR A 404 23.10 -11.65 8.06
N GLN A 405 23.73 -10.51 7.78
CA GLN A 405 24.37 -9.71 8.83
C GLN A 405 23.36 -9.20 9.85
N PHE A 406 22.13 -8.91 9.41
CA PHE A 406 21.02 -8.45 10.26
C PHE A 406 20.54 -9.54 11.22
N THR A 407 20.43 -10.78 10.74
CA THR A 407 19.88 -11.90 11.53
C THR A 407 20.92 -12.70 12.29
N SER A 408 22.21 -12.56 11.98
CA SER A 408 23.30 -13.35 12.57
C SER A 408 23.25 -13.45 14.11
N LYS A 409 22.97 -12.34 14.79
CA LYS A 409 22.84 -12.31 16.27
C LYS A 409 21.60 -13.05 16.76
N LEU A 410 20.47 -12.94 16.04
CA LEU A 410 19.21 -13.63 16.37
C LEU A 410 19.35 -15.15 16.17
N GLU A 411 19.98 -15.57 15.07
CA GLU A 411 20.30 -16.98 14.81
C GLU A 411 21.26 -17.55 15.87
N GLY A 412 22.24 -16.74 16.31
CA GLY A 412 23.13 -17.06 17.42
C GLY A 412 22.39 -17.32 18.73
N MET A 413 21.34 -16.54 19.03
CA MET A 413 20.52 -16.76 20.23
C MET A 413 19.83 -18.14 20.23
N PHE A 414 19.29 -18.58 19.09
CA PHE A 414 18.72 -19.93 18.97
C PHE A 414 19.77 -21.04 19.10
N THR A 415 20.96 -20.81 18.54
CA THR A 415 22.07 -21.76 18.64
C THR A 415 22.53 -21.92 20.10
N ASP A 416 22.62 -20.81 20.83
CA ASP A 416 22.96 -20.79 22.25
C ASP A 416 21.91 -21.55 23.08
N MET A 417 20.60 -21.39 22.80
CA MET A 417 19.53 -22.11 23.51
C MET A 417 19.66 -23.62 23.35
N LYS A 418 19.84 -24.10 22.12
CA LYS A 418 20.01 -25.53 21.83
C LYS A 418 21.29 -26.09 22.48
N THR A 419 22.41 -25.40 22.29
CA THR A 419 23.71 -25.82 22.84
C THR A 419 23.68 -25.85 24.37
N SER A 420 22.94 -24.94 25.00
CA SER A 420 22.76 -24.91 26.45
C SER A 420 22.02 -26.14 26.96
N GLN A 421 20.95 -26.56 26.27
CA GLN A 421 20.23 -27.79 26.63
C GLN A 421 21.14 -29.01 26.56
N ASP A 422 21.91 -29.15 25.47
CA ASP A 422 22.88 -30.24 25.30
C ASP A 422 23.95 -30.20 26.41
N THR A 423 24.46 -29.00 26.72
CA THR A 423 25.47 -28.79 27.78
C THR A 423 24.95 -29.17 29.16
N MET A 424 23.68 -28.87 29.45
CA MET A 424 23.05 -29.21 30.74
C MET A 424 22.78 -30.71 30.87
N GLN A 425 22.37 -31.38 29.78
CA GLN A 425 22.25 -32.84 29.77
C GLN A 425 23.60 -33.51 30.06
N ASP A 426 24.66 -33.05 29.40
CA ASP A 426 26.02 -33.55 29.62
C ASP A 426 26.54 -33.28 31.04
N PHE A 427 26.22 -32.10 31.60
CA PHE A 427 26.59 -31.76 32.98
C PHE A 427 25.99 -32.75 33.98
N TYR A 428 24.69 -33.00 33.91
CA TYR A 428 24.03 -33.94 34.81
C TYR A 428 24.46 -35.38 34.56
N ALA A 429 24.73 -35.77 33.30
CA ALA A 429 25.25 -37.10 33.00
C ALA A 429 26.62 -37.36 33.65
N LYS A 430 27.48 -36.34 33.75
CA LYS A 430 28.85 -36.47 34.30
C LYS A 430 28.94 -36.20 35.80
N LYS A 431 28.01 -35.43 36.36
CA LYS A 431 28.12 -34.88 37.73
C LYS A 431 26.94 -35.23 38.64
N SER A 432 26.02 -36.10 38.22
CA SER A 432 24.86 -36.52 39.01
C SER A 432 25.23 -37.01 40.41
N GLU A 433 26.25 -37.86 40.53
CA GLU A 433 26.69 -38.41 41.83
C GLU A 433 27.30 -37.34 42.75
N GLU A 434 27.97 -36.32 42.19
CA GLU A 434 28.60 -35.23 42.94
C GLU A 434 27.60 -34.13 43.37
N LEU A 435 26.42 -34.08 42.75
CA LEU A 435 25.39 -33.06 43.02
C LEU A 435 24.55 -33.38 44.27
N GLY A 436 24.39 -34.66 44.63
CA GLY A 436 23.66 -35.09 45.82
C GLY A 436 22.19 -34.60 45.85
N ASP A 437 21.64 -34.40 47.04
CA ASP A 437 20.27 -33.87 47.26
C ASP A 437 20.22 -32.31 47.24
N GLY A 438 21.15 -31.69 46.52
CA GLY A 438 21.27 -30.23 46.40
C GLY A 438 20.21 -29.59 45.48
N PRO A 439 20.16 -28.25 45.42
CA PRO A 439 19.22 -27.56 44.53
C PRO A 439 19.51 -27.89 43.06
N THR A 440 18.45 -28.17 42.29
CA THR A 440 18.55 -28.40 40.85
C THR A 440 18.85 -27.09 40.13
N LEU A 441 19.93 -27.07 39.36
CA LEU A 441 20.36 -25.93 38.55
C LEU A 441 20.07 -26.18 37.08
N ASP A 442 19.45 -25.21 36.40
CA ASP A 442 19.33 -25.19 34.94
C ASP A 442 20.03 -23.93 34.41
N VAL A 443 20.97 -24.10 33.47
CA VAL A 443 21.84 -23.00 33.00
C VAL A 443 21.67 -22.80 31.51
N HIS A 444 21.44 -21.55 31.14
CA HIS A 444 21.50 -21.08 29.77
C HIS A 444 22.81 -20.30 29.54
N ILE A 445 23.69 -20.85 28.70
CA ILE A 445 24.97 -20.25 28.33
C ILE A 445 24.75 -19.33 27.13
N LEU A 446 24.97 -18.03 27.32
CA LEU A 446 24.67 -17.00 26.33
C LEU A 446 25.95 -16.36 25.79
N THR A 447 26.10 -16.29 24.47
CA THR A 447 27.23 -15.61 23.83
C THR A 447 27.06 -14.10 23.91
N THR A 448 27.96 -13.40 24.62
CA THR A 448 27.84 -11.95 24.93
C THR A 448 27.58 -11.05 23.71
N GLY A 449 28.15 -11.36 22.54
CA GLY A 449 27.92 -10.59 21.30
C GLY A 449 26.53 -10.78 20.66
N SER A 450 25.88 -11.91 20.92
CA SER A 450 24.62 -12.30 20.30
C SER A 450 23.40 -11.83 21.08
N TRP A 451 23.51 -11.66 22.40
CA TRP A 451 22.39 -11.32 23.29
C TRP A 451 22.35 -9.83 23.66
N PRO A 452 21.20 -9.30 24.09
CA PRO A 452 21.08 -7.93 24.60
C PRO A 452 21.43 -7.88 26.10
N THR A 453 22.56 -8.45 26.51
CA THR A 453 22.98 -8.49 27.91
C THR A 453 23.57 -7.16 28.34
N GLN A 454 23.13 -6.65 29.49
CA GLN A 454 23.76 -5.51 30.17
C GLN A 454 24.77 -6.03 31.20
N PRO A 455 25.74 -5.20 31.64
CA PRO A 455 26.52 -5.50 32.82
C PRO A 455 25.54 -5.67 34.00
N SER A 456 25.47 -6.87 34.58
CA SER A 456 24.67 -7.07 35.79
C SER A 456 25.49 -6.59 36.98
N PRO A 457 24.93 -5.72 37.84
CA PRO A 457 25.49 -5.46 39.16
C PRO A 457 25.60 -6.77 39.96
N PRO A 458 26.54 -6.84 40.93
CA PRO A 458 26.66 -8.01 41.77
C PRO A 458 25.36 -8.24 42.55
N CYS A 459 24.97 -9.50 42.70
CA CYS A 459 23.92 -9.92 43.62
C CYS A 459 24.48 -11.08 44.43
N SER A 460 24.44 -10.95 45.75
CA SER A 460 24.87 -11.97 46.68
C SER A 460 23.89 -13.13 46.65
N LEU A 461 24.31 -14.23 45.99
CA LEU A 461 23.53 -15.46 45.92
C LEU A 461 23.63 -16.24 47.24
N PRO A 462 22.59 -16.98 47.65
CA PRO A 462 22.66 -17.86 48.81
C PRO A 462 23.80 -18.89 48.70
N PRO A 463 24.46 -19.27 49.81
CA PRO A 463 25.59 -20.20 49.80
C PRO A 463 25.29 -21.54 49.10
N GLU A 464 24.08 -22.06 49.27
CA GLU A 464 23.64 -23.33 48.67
C GLU A 464 23.58 -23.24 47.14
N ILE A 465 23.16 -22.09 46.61
CA ILE A 465 23.10 -21.84 45.17
C ILE A 465 24.50 -21.59 44.62
N LEU A 466 25.33 -20.80 45.33
CA LEU A 466 26.72 -20.55 44.95
C LEU A 466 27.52 -21.85 44.80
N ALA A 467 27.33 -22.80 45.72
CA ALA A 467 28.01 -24.09 45.66
C ALA A 467 27.72 -24.85 44.35
N VAL A 468 26.46 -24.86 43.89
CA VAL A 468 26.09 -25.53 42.63
C VAL A 468 26.56 -24.72 41.41
N CYS A 469 26.49 -23.39 41.46
CA CYS A 469 27.04 -22.51 40.43
C CYS A 469 28.55 -22.73 40.21
N GLU A 470 29.33 -22.91 41.27
CA GLU A 470 30.77 -23.16 41.17
C GLU A 470 31.08 -24.57 40.65
N LYS A 471 30.29 -25.59 41.02
CA LYS A 471 30.38 -26.93 40.40
C LYS A 471 30.15 -26.88 38.89
N PHE A 472 29.11 -26.16 38.45
CA PHE A 472 28.83 -25.97 37.03
C PHE A 472 29.97 -25.18 36.34
N ARG A 473 30.47 -24.12 36.98
CA ARG A 473 31.59 -23.33 36.46
C ARG A 473 32.84 -24.17 36.24
N GLY A 474 33.20 -25.01 37.22
CA GLY A 474 34.34 -25.93 37.12
C GLY A 474 34.18 -26.92 35.96
N TYR A 475 32.99 -27.52 35.82
CA TYR A 475 32.65 -28.39 34.69
C TYR A 475 32.80 -27.67 33.34
N TYR A 476 32.18 -26.50 33.20
CA TYR A 476 32.13 -25.80 31.93
C TYR A 476 33.51 -25.30 31.50
N LEU A 477 34.29 -24.71 32.41
CA LEU A 477 35.63 -24.20 32.12
C LEU A 477 36.65 -25.33 31.91
N GLY A 478 36.46 -26.48 32.55
CA GLY A 478 37.27 -27.68 32.28
C GLY A 478 37.07 -28.23 30.87
N THR A 479 35.87 -28.07 30.31
CA THR A 479 35.54 -28.50 28.93
C THR A 479 35.85 -27.42 27.90
N HIS A 480 35.74 -26.14 28.27
CA HIS A 480 35.88 -24.99 27.38
C HIS A 480 36.99 -24.04 27.83
N SER A 481 38.24 -24.41 27.53
CA SER A 481 39.43 -23.61 27.86
C SER A 481 39.41 -22.23 27.16
N GLY A 482 39.85 -21.19 27.87
CA GLY A 482 39.96 -19.83 27.35
C GLY A 482 38.67 -19.01 27.38
N ARG A 483 37.58 -19.55 27.94
CA ARG A 483 36.32 -18.81 28.16
C ARG A 483 36.26 -18.20 29.56
N ARG A 484 35.47 -17.13 29.71
CA ARG A 484 35.11 -16.54 31.00
C ARG A 484 33.60 -16.54 31.15
N LEU A 485 33.11 -17.01 32.29
CA LEU A 485 31.69 -16.98 32.64
C LEU A 485 31.37 -15.79 33.54
N THR A 486 30.19 -15.21 33.34
CA THR A 486 29.63 -14.14 34.18
C THR A 486 28.14 -14.43 34.36
N TRP A 487 27.71 -14.57 35.61
CA TRP A 487 26.30 -14.85 35.95
C TRP A 487 25.45 -13.59 35.76
N GLN A 488 24.27 -13.76 35.16
CA GLN A 488 23.27 -12.71 34.94
C GLN A 488 22.09 -12.93 35.86
N THR A 489 22.25 -12.55 37.13
CA THR A 489 21.28 -12.83 38.20
C THR A 489 19.92 -12.17 37.97
N ASN A 490 19.88 -11.05 37.26
CA ASN A 490 18.66 -10.34 36.86
C ASN A 490 17.77 -11.11 35.85
N MET A 491 18.28 -12.11 35.15
CA MET A 491 17.55 -12.84 34.10
C MET A 491 17.06 -14.23 34.53
N GLY A 492 17.39 -14.68 35.74
CA GLY A 492 17.06 -16.01 36.23
C GLY A 492 15.72 -16.10 37.00
N THR A 493 15.29 -17.33 37.21
CA THR A 493 14.14 -17.70 38.04
C THR A 493 14.49 -18.86 38.95
N ALA A 494 13.75 -18.99 40.05
CA ALA A 494 13.90 -20.09 40.99
C ALA A 494 12.52 -20.59 41.45
N ASP A 495 12.44 -21.88 41.73
CA ASP A 495 11.31 -22.50 42.41
C ASP A 495 11.72 -22.81 43.86
N ILE A 496 11.05 -22.17 44.83
CA ILE A 496 11.34 -22.33 46.25
C ILE A 496 10.16 -22.97 46.97
N LYS A 497 10.43 -23.92 47.87
CA LYS A 497 9.41 -24.50 48.74
C LYS A 497 9.30 -23.66 50.01
N ALA A 498 8.15 -23.03 50.20
CA ALA A 498 7.86 -22.18 51.36
C ALA A 498 6.80 -22.85 52.25
N THR A 499 6.98 -22.72 53.57
CA THR A 499 6.04 -23.21 54.57
C THR A 499 5.44 -22.03 55.32
N PHE A 500 4.11 -21.91 55.31
CA PHE A 500 3.35 -20.85 55.96
C PHE A 500 2.45 -21.44 57.06
N GLY A 501 2.30 -20.73 58.18
CA GLY A 501 1.42 -21.07 59.29
C GLY A 501 1.66 -22.46 59.88
N LYS A 502 0.57 -23.13 60.27
CA LYS A 502 0.57 -24.53 60.77
C LYS A 502 0.78 -25.54 59.64
N SER A 503 1.84 -25.38 58.85
CA SER A 503 2.33 -26.31 57.82
C SER A 503 1.67 -26.26 56.42
N GLN A 504 1.15 -25.12 55.98
CA GLN A 504 0.76 -24.94 54.57
C GLN A 504 2.00 -24.82 53.69
N LYS A 505 2.21 -25.78 52.78
CA LYS A 505 3.35 -25.81 51.88
C LYS A 505 2.96 -25.30 50.49
N HIS A 506 3.70 -24.33 49.99
CA HIS A 506 3.56 -23.81 48.64
C HIS A 506 4.92 -23.86 47.92
N GLU A 507 4.87 -24.03 46.61
CA GLU A 507 6.04 -23.89 45.74
C GLU A 507 5.92 -22.54 45.03
N LEU A 508 6.85 -21.63 45.30
CA LEU A 508 6.84 -20.28 44.76
C LEU A 508 7.78 -20.21 43.55
N ASN A 509 7.24 -19.88 42.38
CA ASN A 509 8.03 -19.54 41.21
C ASN A 509 8.33 -18.03 41.26
N VAL A 510 9.60 -17.68 41.47
CA VAL A 510 10.10 -16.32 41.74
C VAL A 510 11.29 -16.00 40.83
N SER A 511 11.65 -14.72 40.70
CA SER A 511 12.94 -14.31 40.11
C SER A 511 14.10 -14.63 41.05
N THR A 512 15.33 -14.69 40.53
CA THR A 512 16.54 -14.88 41.36
C THR A 512 16.63 -13.84 42.47
N TYR A 513 16.33 -12.57 42.17
CA TYR A 513 16.33 -11.49 43.17
C TYR A 513 15.31 -11.70 44.28
N GLN A 514 14.09 -12.11 43.92
CA GLN A 514 13.08 -12.45 44.90
C GLN A 514 13.49 -13.66 45.76
N MET A 515 14.15 -14.67 45.17
CA MET A 515 14.72 -15.79 45.93
C MET A 515 15.78 -15.29 46.93
N CYS A 516 16.73 -14.47 46.51
CA CYS A 516 17.76 -13.92 47.41
C CYS A 516 17.12 -13.17 48.59
N VAL A 517 16.11 -12.35 48.34
CA VAL A 517 15.37 -11.64 49.40
C VAL A 517 14.65 -12.60 50.34
N LEU A 518 13.92 -13.59 49.80
CA LEU A 518 13.13 -14.52 50.61
C LEU A 518 13.99 -15.43 51.47
N MET A 519 15.18 -15.81 51.00
CA MET A 519 16.11 -16.66 51.75
C MET A 519 16.64 -15.99 53.03
N LEU A 520 16.68 -14.65 53.11
CA LEU A 520 17.08 -13.93 54.33
C LEU A 520 16.11 -14.15 55.50
N PHE A 521 14.83 -14.40 55.21
CA PHE A 521 13.80 -14.60 56.23
C PHE A 521 13.84 -16.00 56.87
N ASN A 522 14.75 -16.89 56.45
CA ASN A 522 14.99 -18.15 57.16
C ASN A 522 15.75 -17.94 58.49
N THR A 523 16.45 -16.81 58.64
CA THR A 523 17.27 -16.48 59.82
C THR A 523 16.83 -15.21 60.53
N SER A 524 15.81 -14.51 60.03
CA SER A 524 15.38 -13.20 60.55
C SER A 524 13.88 -13.03 60.40
N ASP A 525 13.21 -12.62 61.49
CA ASP A 525 11.75 -12.43 61.50
C ASP A 525 11.30 -11.12 60.83
N GLY A 526 12.19 -10.12 60.78
CA GLY A 526 11.96 -8.83 60.15
C GLY A 526 13.26 -8.14 59.73
N LEU A 527 13.24 -7.43 58.59
CA LEU A 527 14.38 -6.76 57.99
C LEU A 527 13.97 -5.40 57.43
N THR A 528 14.80 -4.37 57.60
CA THR A 528 14.58 -3.08 56.95
C THR A 528 14.97 -3.15 55.47
N TYR A 529 14.48 -2.21 54.65
CA TYR A 529 14.89 -2.08 53.25
C TYR A 529 16.43 -2.06 53.12
N LYS A 530 17.13 -1.31 53.98
CA LYS A 530 18.60 -1.17 53.94
C LYS A 530 19.31 -2.46 54.31
N ASP A 531 18.79 -3.23 55.27
CA ASP A 531 19.35 -4.54 55.62
C ASP A 531 19.28 -5.50 54.42
N ILE A 532 18.15 -5.51 53.72
CA ILE A 532 17.95 -6.35 52.53
C ILE A 532 18.86 -5.88 51.38
N GLU A 533 18.96 -4.57 51.16
CA GLU A 533 19.83 -3.99 50.12
C GLU A 533 21.30 -4.35 50.37
N GLN A 534 21.78 -4.21 51.61
CA GLN A 534 23.14 -4.54 51.99
C GLN A 534 23.43 -6.04 51.89
N ALA A 535 22.49 -6.89 52.32
CA ALA A 535 22.70 -8.34 52.33
C ALA A 535 22.66 -8.96 50.92
N THR A 536 21.85 -8.41 50.02
CA THR A 536 21.64 -8.97 48.67
C THR A 536 22.43 -8.27 47.58
N GLU A 537 22.89 -7.03 47.83
CA GLU A 537 23.54 -6.14 46.85
C GLU A 537 22.69 -5.84 45.60
N ILE A 538 21.38 -6.12 45.64
CA ILE A 538 20.48 -5.88 44.51
C ILE A 538 20.36 -4.37 44.25
N PRO A 539 20.42 -3.91 42.98
CA PRO A 539 20.22 -2.51 42.64
C PRO A 539 18.89 -1.96 43.18
N SER A 540 18.92 -0.74 43.73
CA SER A 540 17.77 -0.14 44.41
C SER A 540 16.48 -0.11 43.59
N THR A 541 16.58 0.13 42.28
CA THR A 541 15.44 0.13 41.34
C THR A 541 14.80 -1.25 41.23
N ASP A 542 15.61 -2.30 41.11
CA ASP A 542 15.16 -3.68 41.01
C ASP A 542 14.67 -4.21 42.37
N LEU A 543 15.34 -3.83 43.46
CA LEU A 543 14.97 -4.21 44.82
C LEU A 543 13.59 -3.66 45.19
N LYS A 544 13.33 -2.36 44.91
CA LYS A 544 12.00 -1.76 45.13
C LYS A 544 10.91 -2.51 44.37
N ARG A 545 11.14 -2.89 43.11
CA ARG A 545 10.18 -3.70 42.30
C ARG A 545 10.00 -5.11 42.88
N CYS A 546 11.07 -5.75 43.35
CA CYS A 546 11.02 -7.05 43.99
C CYS A 546 10.20 -7.01 45.29
N LEU A 547 10.49 -6.08 46.19
CA LEU A 547 9.77 -5.94 47.46
C LEU A 547 8.31 -5.56 47.24
N GLN A 548 8.01 -4.70 46.26
CA GLN A 548 6.62 -4.39 45.89
C GLN A 548 5.85 -5.65 45.47
N SER A 549 6.47 -6.51 44.65
CA SER A 549 5.84 -7.76 44.20
C SER A 549 5.61 -8.76 45.34
N LEU A 550 6.53 -8.79 46.31
CA LEU A 550 6.49 -9.72 47.44
C LEU A 550 5.60 -9.25 48.59
N ALA A 551 5.36 -7.94 48.76
CA ALA A 551 4.67 -7.39 49.92
C ALA A 551 3.35 -6.66 49.60
N CYS A 552 3.25 -6.00 48.44
CA CYS A 552 2.13 -5.09 48.15
C CYS A 552 1.05 -5.72 47.25
N VAL A 553 1.34 -6.84 46.57
CA VAL A 553 0.40 -7.49 45.64
C VAL A 553 -0.53 -8.44 46.40
N LYS A 554 -1.81 -8.04 46.55
CA LYS A 554 -2.82 -8.84 47.25
C LYS A 554 -2.94 -10.25 46.65
N GLY A 555 -2.89 -11.27 47.48
CA GLY A 555 -2.97 -12.68 47.07
C GLY A 555 -1.64 -13.26 46.56
N LYS A 556 -0.58 -12.46 46.53
CA LYS A 556 0.82 -12.89 46.29
C LYS A 556 1.79 -12.32 47.32
N ASN A 557 1.27 -11.61 48.32
CA ASN A 557 2.02 -10.93 49.36
C ASN A 557 2.55 -11.93 50.39
N VAL A 558 3.64 -12.60 50.06
CA VAL A 558 4.36 -13.54 50.93
C VAL A 558 5.18 -12.83 52.00
N LEU A 559 5.40 -11.52 51.84
CA LEU A 559 5.93 -10.61 52.86
C LEU A 559 4.84 -9.64 53.32
N ARG A 560 5.00 -9.10 54.53
CA ARG A 560 4.22 -8.01 55.09
C ARG A 560 5.13 -6.80 55.23
N LYS A 561 4.62 -5.63 54.84
CA LYS A 561 5.31 -4.35 54.89
C LYS A 561 4.77 -3.49 56.04
N GLU A 562 5.64 -2.82 56.77
CA GLU A 562 5.31 -1.80 57.77
C GLU A 562 6.17 -0.54 57.57
N PRO A 563 5.57 0.67 57.42
CA PRO A 563 4.14 0.94 57.27
C PRO A 563 3.58 0.47 55.91
N MET A 564 2.32 0.04 55.89
CA MET A 564 1.71 -0.47 54.65
C MET A 564 1.36 0.68 53.68
N SER A 565 1.92 0.61 52.47
CA SER A 565 1.56 1.48 51.34
C SER A 565 1.80 0.77 50.00
N LYS A 566 1.46 1.42 48.88
CA LYS A 566 1.66 0.85 47.53
C LYS A 566 3.11 0.93 47.04
N ASP A 567 3.85 1.92 47.50
CA ASP A 567 5.22 2.22 47.08
C ASP A 567 6.23 1.66 48.09
N ILE A 568 7.49 1.52 47.69
CA ILE A 568 8.58 1.07 48.58
C ILE A 568 9.51 2.26 48.88
N SER A 569 9.60 2.61 50.16
CA SER A 569 10.50 3.58 50.77
C SER A 569 11.70 2.86 51.41
N GLU A 570 12.78 3.61 51.61
CA GLU A 570 14.04 3.11 52.17
C GLU A 570 13.99 2.94 53.70
N ASP A 571 12.94 3.47 54.34
CA ASP A 571 12.68 3.33 55.78
C ASP A 571 11.67 2.21 56.09
N ASP A 572 11.19 1.51 55.08
CA ASP A 572 10.20 0.44 55.26
C ASP A 572 10.82 -0.81 55.88
N THR A 573 10.03 -1.51 56.70
CA THR A 573 10.40 -2.80 57.29
C THR A 573 9.51 -3.91 56.75
N PHE A 574 10.12 -5.07 56.48
CA PHE A 574 9.47 -6.23 55.90
C PHE A 574 9.53 -7.41 56.87
N TYR A 575 8.46 -8.17 56.93
CA TYR A 575 8.31 -9.37 57.76
C TYR A 575 7.78 -10.53 56.93
N PHE A 576 8.11 -11.75 57.30
CA PHE A 576 7.48 -12.93 56.71
C PHE A 576 5.95 -12.93 56.98
N ASN A 577 5.14 -13.15 55.94
CA ASN A 577 3.68 -13.18 56.09
C ASN A 577 3.18 -14.60 56.36
N ASP A 578 3.22 -15.00 57.63
CA ASP A 578 2.76 -16.33 58.08
C ASP A 578 1.26 -16.61 57.81
N LYS A 579 0.48 -15.56 57.52
CA LYS A 579 -0.96 -15.64 57.21
C LYS A 579 -1.25 -15.74 55.71
N PHE A 580 -0.23 -15.86 54.86
CA PHE A 580 -0.41 -16.03 53.42
C PHE A 580 -1.18 -17.33 53.13
N THR A 581 -2.16 -17.26 52.23
CA THR A 581 -2.93 -18.41 51.78
C THR A 581 -3.16 -18.34 50.27
N SER A 582 -3.12 -19.49 49.60
CA SER A 582 -3.41 -19.62 48.16
C SER A 582 -4.19 -20.88 47.89
N LYS A 583 -5.09 -20.84 46.89
CA LYS A 583 -5.79 -22.04 46.39
C LYS A 583 -4.87 -22.94 45.54
N LEU A 584 -3.75 -22.39 45.06
CA LEU A 584 -2.80 -23.09 44.20
C LEU A 584 -1.60 -23.56 45.01
N VAL A 585 -1.18 -24.81 44.79
CA VAL A 585 0.05 -25.37 45.38
C VAL A 585 1.28 -24.67 44.82
N LYS A 586 1.35 -24.52 43.48
CA LYS A 586 2.37 -23.70 42.81
C LYS A 586 1.86 -22.26 42.64
N VAL A 587 2.56 -21.30 43.23
CA VAL A 587 2.21 -19.89 43.18
C VAL A 587 3.28 -19.14 42.40
N LYS A 588 2.90 -18.53 41.28
CA LYS A 588 3.82 -17.71 40.49
C LYS A 588 3.80 -16.25 40.95
N ILE A 589 4.89 -15.81 41.55
CA ILE A 589 5.10 -14.43 41.95
C ILE A 589 5.95 -13.76 40.88
N GLY A 590 5.29 -13.28 39.83
CA GLY A 590 5.98 -12.47 38.83
C GLY A 590 6.50 -11.19 39.49
N THR A 591 7.75 -10.82 39.18
CA THR A 591 8.26 -9.48 39.47
C THR A 591 7.28 -8.47 38.86
N VAL A 592 7.07 -7.32 39.51
CA VAL A 592 6.33 -6.22 38.88
C VAL A 592 7.21 -5.70 37.74
N VAL A 593 7.02 -6.29 36.56
CA VAL A 593 7.68 -5.85 35.34
C VAL A 593 6.86 -4.69 34.80
N ALA A 594 7.53 -3.59 34.45
CA ALA A 594 6.89 -2.58 33.63
C ALA A 594 6.45 -3.25 32.33
N ALA A 595 5.14 -3.28 32.05
CA ALA A 595 4.61 -3.90 30.82
C ALA A 595 5.16 -3.24 29.54
N LYS A 596 5.72 -2.03 29.67
CA LYS A 596 6.40 -1.23 28.66
C LYS A 596 7.70 -0.70 29.26
N GLU A 597 8.74 -0.51 28.45
CA GLU A 597 9.92 0.25 28.88
C GLU A 597 9.47 1.62 29.39
N SER A 598 10.09 2.06 30.48
CA SER A 598 9.93 3.44 30.96
C SER A 598 10.55 4.42 29.95
N GLU A 599 10.09 5.67 29.92
CA GLU A 599 10.66 6.68 29.01
C GLU A 599 12.20 6.83 29.12
N PRO A 600 12.82 6.74 30.32
CA PRO A 600 14.27 6.71 30.44
C PRO A 600 14.92 5.51 29.75
N GLU A 601 14.37 4.30 29.92
CA GLU A 601 14.87 3.07 29.27
C GLU A 601 14.75 3.16 27.74
N LYS A 602 13.66 3.74 27.22
CA LYS A 602 13.49 3.97 25.78
C LYS A 602 14.54 4.93 25.23
N GLN A 603 14.79 6.03 25.94
CA GLN A 603 15.78 7.02 25.52
C GLN A 603 17.19 6.42 25.52
N GLU A 604 17.51 5.60 26.52
CA GLU A 604 18.77 4.85 26.56
C GLU A 604 18.88 3.86 25.38
N THR A 605 17.83 3.10 25.09
CA THR A 605 17.80 2.18 23.94
C THR A 605 18.08 2.92 22.64
N ARG A 606 17.45 4.10 22.43
CA ARG A 606 17.70 4.94 21.25
C ARG A 606 19.13 5.47 21.19
N GLN A 607 19.66 5.97 22.29
CA GLN A 607 21.05 6.44 22.35
C GLN A 607 22.04 5.32 22.00
N ARG A 608 21.80 4.10 22.49
CA ARG A 608 22.63 2.94 22.15
C ARG A 608 22.57 2.61 20.66
N VAL A 609 21.41 2.75 20.00
CA VAL A 609 21.32 2.58 18.54
C VAL A 609 22.16 3.62 17.81
N GLU A 610 22.11 4.89 18.23
CA GLU A 610 22.94 5.96 17.65
C GLU A 610 24.44 5.71 17.84
N GLU A 611 24.86 5.20 18.99
CA GLU A 611 26.25 4.77 19.21
C GLU A 611 26.63 3.59 18.31
N ASP A 612 25.73 2.60 18.15
CA ASP A 612 25.91 1.43 17.28
C ASP A 612 26.00 1.81 15.78
N ARG A 613 25.43 2.96 15.36
CA ARG A 613 25.51 3.48 13.98
C ARG A 613 26.89 4.04 13.63
N LYS A 614 27.61 4.65 14.59
CA LYS A 614 28.92 5.29 14.36
C LYS A 614 29.97 4.37 13.71
N PRO A 615 30.28 3.19 14.28
CA PRO A 615 31.27 2.29 13.68
C PRO A 615 30.81 1.72 12.34
N GLN A 616 29.50 1.58 12.11
CA GLN A 616 28.96 1.13 10.81
C GLN A 616 29.18 2.17 9.71
N ILE A 617 28.97 3.46 10.03
CA ILE A 617 29.26 4.57 9.12
C ILE A 617 30.76 4.63 8.83
N GLU A 618 31.63 4.52 9.84
CA GLU A 618 33.08 4.49 9.63
C GLU A 618 33.51 3.32 8.73
N ALA A 619 33.00 2.11 8.98
CA ALA A 619 33.30 0.94 8.15
C ALA A 619 32.80 1.09 6.70
N ALA A 620 31.64 1.74 6.48
CA ALA A 620 31.15 2.06 5.15
C ALA A 620 32.09 3.05 4.43
N ILE A 621 32.43 4.17 5.09
CA ILE A 621 33.36 5.18 4.55
C ILE A 621 34.70 4.53 4.17
N VAL A 622 35.29 3.74 5.06
CA VAL A 622 36.59 3.08 4.81
C VAL A 622 36.50 2.12 3.62
N ARG A 623 35.44 1.30 3.51
CA ARG A 623 35.26 0.39 2.36
C ARG A 623 35.15 1.15 1.04
N ILE A 624 34.36 2.22 1.00
CA ILE A 624 34.18 3.06 -0.19
C ILE A 624 35.52 3.72 -0.58
N MET A 625 36.17 4.39 0.37
CA MET A 625 37.41 5.11 0.13
C MET A 625 38.57 4.18 -0.26
N LYS A 626 38.63 2.97 0.31
CA LYS A 626 39.60 1.95 -0.10
C LYS A 626 39.43 1.54 -1.56
N SER A 627 38.18 1.45 -2.03
CA SER A 627 37.88 1.09 -3.43
C SER A 627 38.10 2.25 -4.40
N ARG A 628 37.70 3.47 -4.04
CA ARG A 628 37.73 4.65 -4.93
C ARG A 628 39.07 5.38 -4.91
N ARG A 629 39.83 5.24 -3.82
CA ARG A 629 41.08 5.94 -3.48
C ARG A 629 40.95 7.45 -3.31
N VAL A 630 40.23 8.15 -4.20
CA VAL A 630 39.95 9.59 -4.12
C VAL A 630 38.48 9.83 -4.43
N LEU A 631 37.79 10.62 -3.59
CA LEU A 631 36.37 10.92 -3.79
C LEU A 631 36.01 12.28 -3.16
N ASP A 632 35.05 13.00 -3.76
CA ASP A 632 34.55 14.26 -3.20
C ASP A 632 33.53 14.03 -2.08
N HIS A 633 33.32 15.05 -1.23
CA HIS A 633 32.42 14.96 -0.09
C HIS A 633 31.00 14.48 -0.43
N ASN A 634 30.39 15.04 -1.47
CA ASN A 634 28.99 14.76 -1.79
C ASN A 634 28.84 13.34 -2.33
N SER A 635 29.81 12.88 -3.12
CA SER A 635 29.86 11.49 -3.58
C SER A 635 30.07 10.50 -2.43
N ILE A 636 30.93 10.81 -1.45
CA ILE A 636 31.07 9.97 -0.24
C ILE A 636 29.74 9.89 0.50
N VAL A 637 29.08 11.02 0.76
CA VAL A 637 27.79 11.05 1.46
C VAL A 637 26.75 10.24 0.70
N SER A 638 26.67 10.38 -0.62
CA SER A 638 25.73 9.63 -1.47
C SER A 638 26.01 8.13 -1.44
N GLU A 639 27.26 7.70 -1.62
CA GLU A 639 27.63 6.27 -1.61
C GLU A 639 27.43 5.63 -0.22
N VAL A 640 27.78 6.34 0.86
CA VAL A 640 27.56 5.87 2.25
C VAL A 640 26.07 5.72 2.54
N THR A 641 25.25 6.72 2.17
CA THR A 641 23.80 6.65 2.34
C THR A 641 23.23 5.48 1.55
N LYS A 642 23.62 5.29 0.29
CA LYS A 642 23.18 4.18 -0.54
C LYS A 642 23.58 2.81 0.03
N GLN A 643 24.76 2.70 0.63
CA GLN A 643 25.23 1.45 1.24
C GLN A 643 24.48 1.12 2.53
N LEU A 644 24.06 2.11 3.31
CA LEU A 644 23.45 1.94 4.63
C LEU A 644 21.92 2.00 4.64
N GLN A 645 21.28 2.53 3.58
CA GLN A 645 19.81 2.72 3.49
C GLN A 645 18.99 1.44 3.73
N ALA A 646 19.58 0.26 3.50
CA ALA A 646 18.93 -1.02 3.80
C ALA A 646 18.73 -1.26 5.31
N ARG A 647 19.43 -0.52 6.17
CA ARG A 647 19.35 -0.63 7.64
C ARG A 647 18.83 0.64 8.31
N PHE A 648 19.37 1.79 7.93
CA PHE A 648 18.97 3.10 8.44
C PHE A 648 19.36 4.21 7.48
N LEU A 649 18.75 5.38 7.61
CA LEU A 649 19.11 6.57 6.84
C LEU A 649 20.19 7.38 7.61
N PRO A 650 21.46 7.38 7.18
CA PRO A 650 22.51 8.07 7.93
C PRO A 650 22.37 9.59 7.80
N ASN A 651 22.48 10.30 8.93
CA ASN A 651 22.48 11.76 8.91
C ASN A 651 23.78 12.29 8.27
N PRO A 652 23.71 13.16 7.23
CA PRO A 652 24.90 13.74 6.57
C PRO A 652 25.87 14.43 7.53
N VAL A 653 25.35 15.06 8.60
CA VAL A 653 26.17 15.70 9.64
C VAL A 653 26.98 14.67 10.42
N ILE A 654 26.42 13.49 10.68
CA ILE A 654 27.13 12.40 11.36
C ILE A 654 28.19 11.81 10.43
N ILE A 655 27.89 11.60 9.15
CA ILE A 655 28.88 11.16 8.14
C ILE A 655 30.07 12.11 8.14
N LYS A 656 29.83 13.42 8.08
CA LYS A 656 30.90 14.43 8.14
C LYS A 656 31.75 14.30 9.41
N LYS A 657 31.13 14.20 10.58
CA LYS A 657 31.86 14.00 11.85
C LYS A 657 32.70 12.71 11.85
N ARG A 658 32.23 11.65 11.19
CA ARG A 658 32.97 10.38 11.08
C ARG A 658 34.14 10.50 10.09
N ILE A 659 33.99 11.26 9.00
CA ILE A 659 35.11 11.58 8.10
C ILE A 659 36.23 12.31 8.84
N GLU A 660 35.91 13.35 9.63
CA GLU A 660 36.95 14.06 10.41
C GLU A 660 37.67 13.12 11.39
N SER A 661 36.93 12.25 12.08
CA SER A 661 37.52 11.25 12.98
C SER A 661 38.43 10.25 12.25
N LEU A 662 38.10 9.88 11.01
CA LEU A 662 38.94 9.02 10.18
C LEU A 662 40.19 9.75 9.65
N ILE A 663 40.13 11.08 9.47
CA ILE A 663 41.29 11.91 9.14
C ILE A 663 42.24 12.01 10.34
N GLU A 664 41.71 12.27 11.54
CA GLU A 664 42.48 12.29 12.78
C GLU A 664 43.18 10.96 13.06
N ARG A 665 42.59 9.86 12.61
CA ARG A 665 43.13 8.50 12.73
C ARG A 665 43.95 8.06 11.51
N GLU A 666 44.29 8.97 10.61
CA GLU A 666 45.15 8.76 9.43
C GLU A 666 44.64 7.70 8.44
N PHE A 667 43.34 7.42 8.41
CA PHE A 667 42.73 6.58 7.37
C PHE A 667 42.48 7.37 6.08
N LEU A 668 42.24 8.68 6.22
CA LEU A 668 41.92 9.60 5.13
C LEU A 668 42.75 10.87 5.27
N GLU A 669 43.01 11.56 4.16
CA GLU A 669 43.48 12.95 4.16
C GLU A 669 42.63 13.81 3.24
N ARG A 670 42.67 15.13 3.44
CA ARG A 670 42.16 16.09 2.45
C ARG A 670 43.21 16.28 1.36
N ASP A 671 42.76 16.36 0.11
CA ASP A 671 43.64 16.68 -0.99
C ASP A 671 44.28 18.06 -0.81
N LYS A 672 45.57 18.17 -1.17
CA LYS A 672 46.38 19.37 -0.98
C LYS A 672 45.98 20.52 -1.92
N ALA A 673 45.43 20.20 -3.09
CA ALA A 673 45.02 21.16 -4.11
C ALA A 673 43.52 21.47 -4.02
N ASP A 674 42.66 20.48 -3.75
CA ASP A 674 41.21 20.67 -3.61
C ASP A 674 40.67 20.11 -2.29
N ARG A 675 40.36 20.99 -1.34
CA ARG A 675 39.81 20.61 -0.02
C ARG A 675 38.44 19.89 -0.07
N LYS A 676 37.78 19.83 -1.24
CA LYS A 676 36.54 19.07 -1.45
C LYS A 676 36.80 17.58 -1.67
N LEU A 677 38.03 17.21 -2.03
CA LEU A 677 38.45 15.83 -2.26
C LEU A 677 39.10 15.23 -1.01
N TYR A 678 38.78 13.96 -0.76
CA TYR A 678 39.43 13.14 0.24
C TYR A 678 40.23 12.03 -0.44
N ARG A 679 41.38 11.68 0.13
CA ARG A 679 42.26 10.59 -0.34
C ARG A 679 42.36 9.52 0.74
N TYR A 680 42.39 8.26 0.34
CA TYR A 680 42.60 7.11 1.23
C TYR A 680 44.11 6.87 1.43
N LEU A 681 44.53 6.74 2.69
CA LEU A 681 45.94 6.68 3.07
C LEU A 681 46.51 5.26 3.28
N ALA A 682 45.65 4.25 3.39
CA ALA A 682 46.05 2.88 3.76
C ALA A 682 46.11 1.86 2.59
#